data_AF-A0A5S9IPL2-F1
#
_entry.id   AF-A0A5S9IPL2-F1
#
_cell.length_a   1.000
_cell.length_b   1.000
_cell.length_c   1.000
_cell.angle_alpha   90.00
_cell.angle_beta   90.00
_cell.angle_gamma   90.00
#
_symmetry.space_group_name_H-M   'P 1'
#
loop_
_entity.id
_entity.type
_entity.pdbx_description
1 polymer ?
#
loop_
_entity_poly.entity_id
_entity_poly.type
_entity_poly.pdbx_seq_one_letter_code
_entity_poly.pdbx_strand_id
1 'polypeptide(L)'
;MRIMKKLLPSLLGGSRYEKRLPIGKKDVFSKFTREHFLRFYRDWYRPNLMAVVAVGDMDVDKIEEKIRKHFSQIKVPEKIRERQNFQVPKHKGTRVAVITDKEMPYCQILLLHNHDKTPFVTEEDYRKQILHSLFTMMMNVRLSEITRQANPPFIYAASRYGNMFGVRSKDSYQVFSAASEQNILRAVQVLVAENIRVKKHGFTKSELAVAKKNLLKQYQVAFNEREKTSSKRFAGEYVAHFLTGVPSPGIKHEYELHKRYVPEIKIEEVNVLASEWIKEDDNVAVVIAPEKPGLVLPSSEQILNTINATKKEEIAAYQEEEVDSKLIKKELLPGKIIEEKTHEATGTTHLRLANGVRVVLKNTDFKNDQILMYAQSFGGESLLSDEEYFASTGMVNILSESGLGSFTRKQLAKALAGKSVSVSPFIGSISEGMSGRATPDSFETLMQLTHLWFTNPRMDKDIFASTIAKEKAIYKNMAVDPNSYFNDQVIRVLGQNHPRAYSIPTDEHWTNLDHEKMLKIYKERFANAGDFIFFFVGSFDINTAKSLVAKYLGSLSGEDKQEEFKDLGIHPPEGKVQKAFYRGSAPRSMVNLIYPGKLDKYTPKLAHRMRCLAEVLSIKLIESLREEKGGVYSGGVGARVNKRPSERYYLRVAFPCAPENAKMLIATFDSLLKNIRENGPEQKDVDKVVKGQIRDLEVNLKRNQFWLAHLYTSDYLGLELEDPAKAKSQIESLTAKELQEVAQKYFSGENCIELILYPEKEEAEEEAK
;
A
#
# COMPACT_ATOMS: atom_id res chain seq x y z
N MET A 1 -6.35 -16.62 -11.17
CA MET A 1 -7.60 -17.14 -11.82
C MET A 1 -8.00 -18.54 -11.37
N ARG A 2 -7.05 -19.44 -11.00
CA ARG A 2 -7.33 -20.81 -10.53
C ARG A 2 -8.28 -20.85 -9.34
N ILE A 3 -7.96 -20.11 -8.28
CA ILE A 3 -8.80 -19.97 -7.08
C ILE A 3 -10.21 -19.53 -7.44
N MET A 4 -10.36 -18.51 -8.28
CA MET A 4 -11.67 -18.01 -8.69
C MET A 4 -12.53 -19.10 -9.38
N LYS A 5 -11.94 -19.97 -10.20
CA LYS A 5 -12.67 -21.11 -10.81
C LYS A 5 -13.21 -22.09 -9.76
N LYS A 6 -12.44 -22.34 -8.70
CA LYS A 6 -12.85 -23.21 -7.58
C LYS A 6 -13.87 -22.52 -6.66
N LEU A 7 -13.77 -21.19 -6.53
CA LEU A 7 -14.55 -20.37 -5.60
C LEU A 7 -15.97 -20.04 -6.12
N LEU A 8 -16.09 -19.74 -7.42
CA LEU A 8 -17.34 -19.29 -8.02
C LEU A 8 -18.53 -20.26 -7.85
N PRO A 9 -18.38 -21.59 -7.91
CA PRO A 9 -19.50 -22.51 -7.65
C PRO A 9 -20.07 -22.36 -6.24
N SER A 10 -19.20 -22.18 -5.23
CA SER A 10 -19.62 -22.01 -3.84
C SER A 10 -20.25 -20.64 -3.59
N LEU A 11 -19.67 -19.59 -4.17
CA LEU A 11 -20.17 -18.22 -4.05
C LEU A 11 -21.45 -17.97 -4.84
N LEU A 12 -21.49 -18.41 -6.10
CA LEU A 12 -22.45 -17.98 -7.13
C LEU A 12 -23.19 -19.15 -7.78
N GLY A 13 -23.20 -20.31 -7.13
CA GLY A 13 -23.74 -21.57 -7.68
C GLY A 13 -25.16 -21.44 -8.20
N GLY A 14 -25.39 -21.91 -9.42
CA GLY A 14 -26.68 -21.83 -10.11
C GLY A 14 -26.91 -20.51 -10.86
N SER A 15 -25.92 -19.62 -10.90
CA SER A 15 -26.00 -18.36 -11.66
C SER A 15 -25.20 -18.40 -12.97
N ARG A 16 -25.45 -17.42 -13.84
CA ARG A 16 -24.66 -17.26 -15.07
C ARG A 16 -23.22 -16.80 -14.80
N TYR A 17 -22.97 -16.11 -13.68
CA TYR A 17 -21.65 -15.61 -13.30
C TYR A 17 -20.66 -16.75 -13.07
N GLU A 18 -21.13 -17.86 -12.49
CA GLU A 18 -20.35 -19.09 -12.28
C GLU A 18 -19.68 -19.60 -13.57
N LYS A 19 -20.36 -19.43 -14.71
CA LYS A 19 -19.97 -20.02 -16.01
C LYS A 19 -19.39 -19.00 -16.99
N ARG A 20 -19.12 -17.76 -16.56
CA ARG A 20 -18.77 -16.63 -17.45
C ARG A 20 -17.62 -15.78 -16.91
N LEU A 21 -16.50 -16.42 -16.60
CA LEU A 21 -15.24 -15.70 -16.37
C LEU A 21 -14.85 -14.87 -17.62
N PRO A 22 -14.39 -13.61 -17.47
CA PRO A 22 -14.05 -12.75 -18.60
C PRO A 22 -12.99 -13.34 -19.55
N ILE A 23 -12.05 -14.13 -19.01
CA ILE A 23 -11.02 -14.82 -19.80
C ILE A 23 -11.58 -15.93 -20.71
N GLY A 24 -12.87 -16.26 -20.64
CA GLY A 24 -13.47 -17.29 -21.50
C GLY A 24 -12.87 -18.69 -21.31
N LYS A 25 -12.93 -19.50 -22.37
CA LYS A 25 -12.44 -20.89 -22.38
C LYS A 25 -11.56 -21.15 -23.61
N LYS A 26 -10.52 -21.96 -23.44
CA LYS A 26 -9.51 -22.26 -24.48
C LYS A 26 -10.12 -22.90 -25.73
N ASP A 27 -11.07 -23.81 -25.55
CA ASP A 27 -11.80 -24.49 -26.63
C ASP A 27 -12.65 -23.54 -27.47
N VAL A 28 -13.07 -22.40 -26.89
CA VAL A 28 -13.78 -21.35 -27.63
C VAL A 28 -12.76 -20.51 -28.41
N PHE A 29 -11.62 -20.15 -27.81
CA PHE A 29 -10.54 -19.38 -28.45
C PHE A 29 -10.03 -19.99 -29.75
N SER A 30 -9.81 -21.31 -29.78
CA SER A 30 -9.34 -22.00 -30.97
C SER A 30 -10.37 -22.07 -32.11
N LYS A 31 -11.63 -21.68 -31.86
CA LYS A 31 -12.74 -21.75 -32.82
C LYS A 31 -13.37 -20.39 -33.12
N PHE A 32 -12.81 -19.28 -32.61
CA PHE A 32 -13.34 -17.96 -32.91
C PHE A 32 -13.14 -17.62 -34.38
N THR A 33 -14.18 -17.08 -34.99
CA THR A 33 -14.14 -16.56 -36.36
C THR A 33 -14.26 -15.04 -36.30
N ARG A 34 -13.83 -14.37 -37.37
CA ARG A 34 -14.03 -12.92 -37.52
C ARG A 34 -15.48 -12.50 -37.28
N GLU A 35 -16.45 -13.29 -37.76
CA GLU A 35 -17.87 -12.97 -37.59
C GLU A 35 -18.33 -13.01 -36.13
N HIS A 36 -17.75 -13.88 -35.29
CA HIS A 36 -18.03 -13.88 -33.85
C HIS A 36 -17.62 -12.55 -33.18
N PHE A 37 -16.46 -11.99 -33.56
CA PHE A 37 -16.00 -10.69 -33.06
C PHE A 37 -16.87 -9.55 -33.56
N LEU A 38 -17.17 -9.52 -34.87
CA LEU A 38 -18.01 -8.48 -35.46
C LEU A 38 -19.43 -8.49 -34.89
N ARG A 39 -20.02 -9.67 -34.69
CA ARG A 39 -21.31 -9.79 -34.00
C ARG A 39 -21.25 -9.25 -32.58
N PHE A 40 -20.22 -9.61 -31.80
CA PHE A 40 -20.06 -9.09 -30.44
C PHE A 40 -19.91 -7.56 -30.43
N TYR A 41 -19.10 -7.01 -31.35
CA TYR A 41 -18.93 -5.57 -31.52
C TYR A 41 -20.27 -4.89 -31.84
N ARG A 42 -21.01 -5.39 -32.84
CA ARG A 42 -22.33 -4.86 -33.23
C ARG A 42 -23.37 -4.97 -32.10
N ASP A 43 -23.35 -6.06 -31.33
CA ASP A 43 -24.29 -6.29 -30.22
C ASP A 43 -24.08 -5.28 -29.09
N TRP A 44 -22.82 -4.99 -28.72
CA TRP A 44 -22.48 -4.34 -27.45
C TRP A 44 -21.77 -2.97 -27.57
N TYR A 45 -21.03 -2.69 -28.65
CA TYR A 45 -20.36 -1.39 -28.87
C TYR A 45 -21.30 -0.41 -29.57
N ARG A 46 -22.42 -0.10 -28.91
CA ARG A 46 -23.45 0.82 -29.43
C ARG A 46 -23.67 2.02 -28.50
N PRO A 47 -24.03 3.20 -29.03
CA PRO A 47 -24.08 4.45 -28.25
C PRO A 47 -24.93 4.39 -26.98
N ASN A 48 -26.05 3.68 -26.99
CA ASN A 48 -26.93 3.52 -25.82
C ASN A 48 -26.34 2.63 -24.69
N LEU A 49 -25.16 2.04 -24.87
CA LEU A 49 -24.41 1.29 -23.85
C LEU A 49 -23.04 1.92 -23.55
N MET A 50 -22.74 3.09 -24.11
CA MET A 50 -21.46 3.77 -23.99
C MET A 50 -21.61 5.14 -23.32
N ALA A 51 -20.59 5.56 -22.58
CA ALA A 51 -20.47 6.91 -22.06
C ALA A 51 -19.03 7.41 -22.27
N VAL A 52 -18.88 8.70 -22.56
CA VAL A 52 -17.60 9.39 -22.59
C VAL A 52 -17.57 10.33 -21.39
N VAL A 53 -16.55 10.18 -20.54
CA VAL A 53 -16.37 11.00 -19.33
C VAL A 53 -15.15 11.88 -19.53
N ALA A 54 -15.34 13.20 -19.48
CA ALA A 54 -14.28 14.20 -19.54
C ALA A 54 -14.32 15.05 -18.26
N VAL A 55 -13.20 15.14 -17.56
CA VAL A 55 -13.08 15.90 -16.29
C VAL A 55 -11.74 16.63 -16.26
N GLY A 56 -11.77 17.92 -15.98
CA GLY A 56 -10.58 18.75 -15.81
C GLY A 56 -10.92 20.22 -16.01
N ASP A 57 -9.89 21.04 -16.04
CA ASP A 57 -9.99 22.46 -16.42
C ASP A 57 -10.10 22.54 -17.95
N MET A 58 -11.32 22.67 -18.46
CA MET A 58 -11.62 22.64 -19.89
C MET A 58 -12.87 23.44 -20.23
N ASP A 59 -12.86 23.97 -21.45
CA ASP A 59 -14.01 24.62 -22.08
C ASP A 59 -15.05 23.54 -22.45
N VAL A 60 -16.18 23.54 -21.73
CA VAL A 60 -17.22 22.51 -21.84
C VAL A 60 -17.80 22.47 -23.25
N ASP A 61 -18.05 23.64 -23.86
CA ASP A 61 -18.65 23.74 -25.20
C ASP A 61 -17.73 23.14 -26.26
N LYS A 62 -16.42 23.42 -26.19
CA LYS A 62 -15.44 22.82 -27.12
C LYS A 62 -15.29 21.32 -26.95
N ILE A 63 -15.38 20.82 -25.73
CA ILE A 63 -15.30 19.38 -25.46
C ILE A 63 -16.56 18.69 -25.96
N GLU A 64 -17.73 19.28 -25.71
CA GLU A 64 -18.99 18.80 -26.25
C GLU A 64 -18.98 18.79 -27.78
N GLU A 65 -18.49 19.85 -28.43
CA GLU A 65 -18.34 19.92 -29.88
C GLU A 65 -17.47 18.77 -30.41
N LYS A 66 -16.31 18.51 -29.77
CA LYS A 66 -15.44 17.38 -30.13
C LYS A 66 -16.15 16.03 -29.94
N ILE A 67 -16.87 15.85 -28.84
CA ILE A 67 -17.63 14.62 -28.59
C ILE A 67 -18.70 14.45 -29.68
N ARG A 68 -19.47 15.50 -30.01
CA ARG A 68 -20.46 15.46 -31.08
C ARG A 68 -19.81 15.14 -32.42
N LYS A 69 -18.72 15.82 -32.78
CA LYS A 69 -17.97 15.57 -34.02
C LYS A 69 -17.53 14.12 -34.17
N HIS A 70 -17.06 13.49 -33.09
CA HIS A 70 -16.52 12.13 -33.14
C HIS A 70 -17.56 11.02 -32.93
N PHE A 71 -18.64 11.26 -32.18
CA PHE A 71 -19.56 10.20 -31.76
C PHE A 71 -20.99 10.34 -32.29
N SER A 72 -21.44 11.51 -32.77
CA SER A 72 -22.83 11.71 -33.23
C SER A 72 -23.21 10.91 -34.47
N GLN A 73 -22.21 10.55 -35.29
CA GLN A 73 -22.43 9.77 -36.52
C GLN A 73 -22.64 8.28 -36.23
N ILE A 74 -22.36 7.81 -35.01
CA ILE A 74 -22.53 6.40 -34.63
C ILE A 74 -24.02 6.15 -34.37
N LYS A 75 -24.67 5.38 -35.25
CA LYS A 75 -26.09 5.03 -35.10
C LYS A 75 -26.28 3.84 -34.15
N VAL A 76 -27.37 3.84 -33.39
CA VAL A 76 -27.84 2.64 -32.70
C VAL A 76 -28.36 1.67 -33.77
N PRO A 77 -27.91 0.40 -33.82
CA PRO A 77 -28.43 -0.58 -34.77
C PRO A 77 -29.94 -0.79 -34.61
N GLU A 78 -30.68 -0.99 -35.70
CA GLU A 78 -32.14 -1.22 -35.65
C GLU A 78 -32.51 -2.49 -34.88
N LYS A 79 -31.71 -3.55 -35.05
CA LYS A 79 -31.86 -4.81 -34.32
C LYS A 79 -30.92 -4.82 -33.13
N ILE A 80 -31.46 -4.50 -31.95
CA ILE A 80 -30.69 -4.52 -30.71
C ILE A 80 -30.85 -5.84 -29.98
N ARG A 81 -29.71 -6.36 -29.50
CA ARG A 81 -29.72 -7.40 -28.46
C ARG A 81 -29.93 -6.76 -27.10
N GLU A 82 -30.89 -7.25 -26.33
CA GLU A 82 -31.13 -6.74 -24.99
C GLU A 82 -30.01 -7.11 -24.01
N ARG A 83 -29.64 -6.15 -23.16
CA ARG A 83 -28.70 -6.38 -22.07
C ARG A 83 -29.45 -6.92 -20.86
N GLN A 84 -29.34 -8.23 -20.66
CA GLN A 84 -29.96 -8.90 -19.51
C GLN A 84 -29.16 -8.71 -18.22
N ASN A 85 -29.86 -8.52 -17.12
CA ASN A 85 -29.31 -8.60 -15.77
C ASN A 85 -29.53 -10.02 -15.22
N PHE A 86 -28.46 -10.68 -14.79
CA PHE A 86 -28.53 -12.03 -14.25
C PHE A 86 -28.58 -11.98 -12.73
N GLN A 87 -29.50 -12.77 -12.17
CA GLN A 87 -29.67 -12.96 -10.74
C GLN A 87 -28.76 -14.08 -10.22
N VAL A 88 -28.45 -14.04 -8.93
CA VAL A 88 -27.86 -15.17 -8.20
C VAL A 88 -28.95 -15.77 -7.31
N PRO A 89 -29.32 -17.06 -7.52
CA PRO A 89 -30.35 -17.70 -6.72
C PRO A 89 -30.00 -17.75 -5.22
N LYS A 90 -31.00 -17.55 -4.36
CA LYS A 90 -30.87 -17.80 -2.92
C LYS A 90 -30.73 -19.29 -2.63
N HIS A 91 -30.15 -19.63 -1.49
CA HIS A 91 -30.10 -21.01 -1.01
C HIS A 91 -30.36 -21.09 0.50
N LYS A 92 -30.75 -22.28 0.97
CA LYS A 92 -30.93 -22.54 2.40
C LYS A 92 -29.60 -22.71 3.11
N GLY A 93 -29.54 -22.31 4.38
CA GLY A 93 -28.41 -22.49 5.28
C GLY A 93 -27.10 -21.83 4.83
N THR A 94 -25.99 -22.37 5.33
CA THR A 94 -24.63 -21.96 4.97
C THR A 94 -24.00 -22.93 3.99
N ARG A 95 -23.57 -22.44 2.82
CA ARG A 95 -22.69 -23.22 1.92
C ARG A 95 -21.26 -23.09 2.41
N VAL A 96 -20.56 -24.22 2.54
CA VAL A 96 -19.17 -24.24 3.00
C VAL A 96 -18.27 -24.83 1.92
N ALA A 97 -17.14 -24.17 1.68
CA ALA A 97 -16.11 -24.68 0.78
C ALA A 97 -14.72 -24.54 1.39
N VAL A 98 -13.92 -25.59 1.23
CA VAL A 98 -12.50 -25.59 1.55
C VAL A 98 -11.75 -25.78 0.24
N ILE A 99 -10.99 -24.77 -0.14
CA ILE A 99 -10.34 -24.66 -1.45
C ILE A 99 -8.84 -24.56 -1.20
N THR A 100 -8.06 -25.36 -1.91
CA THR A 100 -6.60 -25.27 -1.88
C THR A 100 -6.04 -24.72 -3.19
N ASP A 101 -4.91 -24.03 -3.11
CA ASP A 101 -4.10 -23.73 -4.29
C ASP A 101 -2.60 -23.65 -3.90
N LYS A 102 -1.72 -24.15 -4.78
CA LYS A 102 -0.26 -24.15 -4.56
C LYS A 102 0.32 -22.74 -4.46
N GLU A 103 -0.35 -21.74 -5.05
CA GLU A 103 0.08 -20.33 -4.98
C GLU A 103 -0.41 -19.60 -3.73
N MET A 104 -1.11 -20.28 -2.81
CA MET A 104 -1.59 -19.64 -1.58
C MET A 104 -0.54 -19.68 -0.48
N PRO A 105 -0.08 -18.51 0.02
CA PRO A 105 0.90 -18.46 1.09
C PRO A 105 0.27 -18.61 2.48
N TYR A 106 -1.02 -18.34 2.65
CA TYR A 106 -1.70 -18.44 3.95
C TYR A 106 -3.18 -18.84 3.81
N CYS A 107 -3.79 -19.27 4.92
CA CYS A 107 -5.21 -19.57 4.95
C CYS A 107 -6.03 -18.29 5.01
N GLN A 108 -6.94 -18.10 4.08
CA GLN A 108 -7.94 -17.05 4.07
C GLN A 108 -9.29 -17.63 4.47
N ILE A 109 -9.99 -16.94 5.37
CA ILE A 109 -11.35 -17.26 5.77
C ILE A 109 -12.24 -16.13 5.27
N LEU A 110 -13.37 -16.48 4.65
CA LEU A 110 -14.38 -15.56 4.17
C LEU A 110 -15.75 -16.03 4.63
N LEU A 111 -16.42 -15.23 5.44
CA LEU A 111 -17.79 -15.42 5.89
C LEU A 111 -18.66 -14.35 5.22
N LEU A 112 -19.65 -14.78 4.46
CA LEU A 112 -20.54 -13.93 3.69
C LEU A 112 -21.98 -14.13 4.15
N HIS A 113 -22.62 -13.03 4.48
CA HIS A 113 -24.04 -12.97 4.80
C HIS A 113 -24.73 -12.21 3.67
N ASN A 114 -25.22 -12.96 2.67
CA ASN A 114 -25.71 -12.37 1.43
C ASN A 114 -27.19 -12.00 1.54
N HIS A 115 -27.56 -10.96 0.83
CA HIS A 115 -28.94 -10.57 0.66
C HIS A 115 -29.14 -9.86 -0.67
N ASP A 116 -30.40 -9.61 -1.02
CA ASP A 116 -30.71 -8.89 -2.26
C ASP A 116 -30.14 -7.47 -2.18
N LYS A 117 -29.71 -6.94 -3.34
CA LYS A 117 -29.07 -5.62 -3.41
C LYS A 117 -29.96 -4.56 -2.75
N THR A 118 -29.36 -3.78 -1.87
CA THR A 118 -30.05 -2.66 -1.23
C THR A 118 -30.11 -1.48 -2.20
N PRO A 119 -31.27 -0.82 -2.37
CA PRO A 119 -31.34 0.42 -3.13
C PRO A 119 -30.36 1.47 -2.62
N PHE A 120 -29.80 2.25 -3.52
CA PHE A 120 -28.96 3.39 -3.16
C PHE A 120 -29.24 4.55 -4.11
N VAL A 121 -30.39 5.19 -3.91
CA VAL A 121 -30.91 6.23 -4.81
C VAL A 121 -31.40 7.46 -4.02
N THR A 122 -32.03 7.25 -2.87
CA THR A 122 -32.65 8.32 -2.06
C THR A 122 -31.76 8.79 -0.90
N GLU A 123 -32.09 9.94 -0.29
CA GLU A 123 -31.42 10.39 0.95
C GLU A 123 -31.60 9.37 2.10
N GLU A 124 -32.74 8.67 2.16
CA GLU A 124 -32.95 7.62 3.16
C GLU A 124 -32.01 6.42 2.94
N ASP A 125 -31.80 6.03 1.68
CA ASP A 125 -30.80 5.00 1.34
C ASP A 125 -29.39 5.46 1.71
N TYR A 126 -29.10 6.75 1.54
CA TYR A 126 -27.83 7.33 1.96
C TYR A 126 -27.63 7.25 3.47
N ARG A 127 -28.67 7.56 4.26
CA ARG A 127 -28.67 7.37 5.72
C ARG A 127 -28.39 5.90 6.09
N LYS A 128 -28.96 4.94 5.37
CA LYS A 128 -28.67 3.50 5.57
C LYS A 128 -27.18 3.20 5.31
N GLN A 129 -26.58 3.75 4.26
CA GLN A 129 -25.13 3.58 4.01
C GLN A 129 -24.26 4.18 5.13
N ILE A 130 -24.69 5.28 5.75
CA ILE A 130 -24.02 5.83 6.95
C ILE A 130 -24.08 4.83 8.11
N LEU A 131 -25.25 4.23 8.37
CA LEU A 131 -25.39 3.17 9.39
C LEU A 131 -24.46 1.98 9.10
N HIS A 132 -24.39 1.55 7.84
CA HIS A 132 -23.54 0.43 7.43
C HIS A 132 -22.04 0.73 7.65
N SER A 133 -21.64 1.98 7.36
CA SER A 133 -20.27 2.46 7.56
C SER A 133 -19.91 2.51 9.05
N LEU A 134 -20.82 3.00 9.90
CA LEU A 134 -20.62 3.05 11.34
C LEU A 134 -20.51 1.63 11.94
N PHE A 135 -21.38 0.71 11.53
CA PHE A 135 -21.33 -0.70 11.96
C PHE A 135 -19.96 -1.32 11.66
N THR A 136 -19.55 -1.26 10.39
CA THR A 136 -18.30 -1.92 9.94
C THR A 136 -17.06 -1.24 10.53
N MET A 137 -17.09 0.08 10.76
CA MET A 137 -16.02 0.79 11.47
C MET A 137 -15.85 0.26 12.90
N MET A 138 -16.94 0.12 13.66
CA MET A 138 -16.87 -0.40 15.04
C MET A 138 -16.47 -1.88 15.07
N MET A 139 -17.02 -2.71 14.18
CA MET A 139 -16.63 -4.11 14.07
C MET A 139 -15.14 -4.27 13.78
N ASN A 140 -14.58 -3.44 12.90
CA ASN A 140 -13.15 -3.47 12.56
C ASN A 140 -12.24 -3.05 13.72
N VAL A 141 -12.70 -2.17 14.61
CA VAL A 141 -11.98 -1.86 15.86
C VAL A 141 -11.91 -3.11 16.74
N ARG A 142 -13.02 -3.80 16.97
CA ARG A 142 -13.04 -5.04 17.78
C ARG A 142 -12.20 -6.16 17.19
N LEU A 143 -12.31 -6.39 15.87
CA LEU A 143 -11.49 -7.39 15.18
C LEU A 143 -9.99 -7.05 15.28
N SER A 144 -9.62 -5.78 15.16
CA SER A 144 -8.24 -5.32 15.36
C SER A 144 -7.75 -5.56 16.80
N GLU A 145 -8.59 -5.35 17.81
CA GLU A 145 -8.25 -5.67 19.21
C GLU A 145 -7.95 -7.15 19.40
N ILE A 146 -8.76 -8.04 18.81
CA ILE A 146 -8.54 -9.49 18.88
C ILE A 146 -7.18 -9.88 18.28
N THR A 147 -6.74 -9.23 17.19
CA THR A 147 -5.41 -9.51 16.64
C THR A 147 -4.29 -9.21 17.63
N ARG A 148 -4.47 -8.30 18.60
CA ARG A 148 -3.42 -7.86 19.53
C ARG A 148 -3.31 -8.71 20.81
N GLN A 149 -4.15 -9.74 20.94
CA GLN A 149 -4.05 -10.67 22.07
C GLN A 149 -2.77 -11.51 21.98
N ALA A 150 -2.25 -11.97 23.13
CA ALA A 150 -1.03 -12.77 23.22
C ALA A 150 -1.04 -14.00 22.29
N ASN A 151 -2.20 -14.64 22.12
CA ASN A 151 -2.41 -15.77 21.23
C ASN A 151 -3.56 -15.46 20.25
N PRO A 152 -3.33 -14.67 19.20
CA PRO A 152 -4.39 -14.21 18.32
C PRO A 152 -4.87 -15.36 17.43
N PRO A 153 -6.18 -15.50 17.20
CA PRO A 153 -6.74 -16.57 16.37
C PRO A 153 -6.43 -16.37 14.87
N PHE A 154 -6.08 -15.15 14.46
CA PHE A 154 -5.76 -14.80 13.09
C PHE A 154 -4.68 -13.70 13.03
N ILE A 155 -3.97 -13.64 11.91
CA ILE A 155 -2.95 -12.62 11.60
C ILE A 155 -3.64 -11.28 11.32
N TYR A 156 -4.75 -11.34 10.58
CA TYR A 156 -5.55 -10.19 10.19
C TYR A 156 -7.03 -10.58 10.14
N ALA A 157 -7.91 -9.64 10.47
CA ALA A 157 -9.34 -9.75 10.22
C ALA A 157 -9.96 -8.37 9.98
N ALA A 158 -10.98 -8.34 9.13
CA ALA A 158 -11.82 -7.18 8.90
C ALA A 158 -13.21 -7.58 8.42
N SER A 159 -14.11 -6.61 8.46
CA SER A 159 -15.48 -6.68 8.00
C SER A 159 -15.76 -5.52 7.03
N ARG A 160 -16.69 -5.75 6.11
CA ARG A 160 -17.20 -4.72 5.21
C ARG A 160 -18.63 -5.04 4.79
N TYR A 161 -19.33 -4.01 4.32
CA TYR A 161 -20.62 -4.15 3.68
C TYR A 161 -20.55 -3.65 2.25
N GLY A 162 -21.26 -4.30 1.34
CA GLY A 162 -21.47 -3.81 -0.01
C GLY A 162 -21.59 -4.93 -1.02
N ASN A 163 -21.27 -4.60 -2.28
CA ASN A 163 -21.50 -5.52 -3.38
C ASN A 163 -20.76 -6.86 -3.23
N MET A 164 -21.48 -7.95 -3.49
CA MET A 164 -20.94 -9.31 -3.42
C MET A 164 -20.08 -9.63 -4.67
N PHE A 165 -18.77 -9.37 -4.61
CA PHE A 165 -17.80 -9.77 -5.65
C PHE A 165 -18.16 -9.38 -7.09
N GLY A 166 -18.76 -8.19 -7.30
CA GLY A 166 -19.15 -7.69 -8.62
C GLY A 166 -20.52 -8.17 -9.11
N VAL A 167 -21.28 -8.91 -8.28
CA VAL A 167 -22.63 -9.38 -8.61
C VAL A 167 -23.63 -8.25 -8.45
N ARG A 168 -24.24 -7.82 -9.55
CA ARG A 168 -25.15 -6.65 -9.57
C ARG A 168 -26.45 -6.83 -8.77
N SER A 169 -26.85 -8.06 -8.47
CA SER A 169 -28.12 -8.38 -7.80
C SER A 169 -28.02 -8.61 -6.30
N LYS A 170 -26.81 -8.67 -5.74
CA LYS A 170 -26.56 -9.08 -4.36
C LYS A 170 -25.60 -8.13 -3.67
N ASP A 171 -25.93 -7.82 -2.43
CA ASP A 171 -25.02 -7.23 -1.46
C ASP A 171 -24.73 -8.26 -0.37
N SER A 172 -23.69 -7.99 0.41
CA SER A 172 -23.22 -8.91 1.44
C SER A 172 -22.56 -8.14 2.57
N TYR A 173 -22.88 -8.54 3.80
CA TYR A 173 -22.02 -8.28 4.95
C TYR A 173 -20.94 -9.36 5.01
N GLN A 174 -19.69 -8.93 4.92
CA GLN A 174 -18.54 -9.79 4.64
C GLN A 174 -17.56 -9.67 5.78
N VAL A 175 -17.13 -10.80 6.32
CA VAL A 175 -16.09 -10.89 7.34
C VAL A 175 -14.97 -11.76 6.77
N PHE A 176 -13.75 -11.25 6.76
CA PHE A 176 -12.62 -11.94 6.16
C PHE A 176 -11.40 -11.87 7.05
N SER A 177 -10.56 -12.90 6.95
CA SER A 177 -9.40 -13.09 7.82
C SER A 177 -8.28 -13.83 7.11
N ALA A 178 -7.05 -13.56 7.53
CA ALA A 178 -5.89 -14.42 7.27
C ALA A 178 -5.50 -15.12 8.58
N ALA A 179 -5.44 -16.46 8.58
CA ALA A 179 -5.13 -17.28 9.75
C ALA A 179 -4.00 -18.28 9.45
N SER A 180 -3.36 -18.77 10.50
CA SER A 180 -2.44 -19.90 10.39
C SER A 180 -3.22 -21.21 10.24
N GLU A 181 -2.57 -22.22 9.65
CA GLU A 181 -3.17 -23.52 9.32
C GLU A 181 -3.78 -24.24 10.53
N GLN A 182 -3.09 -24.19 11.67
CA GLN A 182 -3.54 -24.78 12.92
C GLN A 182 -4.70 -24.02 13.58
N ASN A 183 -4.93 -22.77 13.19
CA ASN A 183 -5.93 -21.90 13.82
C ASN A 183 -7.21 -21.75 13.00
N ILE A 184 -7.39 -22.44 11.87
CA ILE A 184 -8.55 -22.23 10.98
C ILE A 184 -9.88 -22.35 11.73
N LEU A 185 -10.10 -23.43 12.49
CA LEU A 185 -11.35 -23.63 13.25
C LEU A 185 -11.54 -22.56 14.33
N ARG A 186 -10.47 -22.23 15.07
CA ARG A 186 -10.50 -21.18 16.10
C ARG A 186 -10.76 -19.79 15.50
N ALA A 187 -10.19 -19.49 14.34
CA ALA A 187 -10.44 -18.25 13.61
C ALA A 187 -11.90 -18.16 13.17
N VAL A 188 -12.46 -19.24 12.59
CA VAL A 188 -13.89 -19.29 12.26
C VAL A 188 -14.75 -19.08 13.50
N GLN A 189 -14.47 -19.80 14.60
CA GLN A 189 -15.16 -19.66 15.87
C GLN A 189 -15.13 -18.20 16.34
N VAL A 190 -13.95 -17.57 16.44
CA VAL A 190 -13.83 -16.20 16.98
C VAL A 190 -14.50 -15.17 16.08
N LEU A 191 -14.40 -15.30 14.75
CA LEU A 191 -15.11 -14.41 13.82
C LEU A 191 -16.62 -14.55 13.99
N VAL A 192 -17.14 -15.77 14.07
CA VAL A 192 -18.58 -16.02 14.28
C VAL A 192 -19.01 -15.50 15.66
N ALA A 193 -18.22 -15.78 16.70
CA ALA A 193 -18.50 -15.36 18.08
C ALA A 193 -18.59 -13.84 18.21
N GLU A 194 -17.68 -13.08 17.57
CA GLU A 194 -17.73 -11.62 17.65
C GLU A 194 -18.95 -11.04 16.93
N ASN A 195 -19.35 -11.63 15.81
CA ASN A 195 -20.58 -11.25 15.11
C ASN A 195 -21.84 -11.58 15.93
N ILE A 196 -21.86 -12.72 16.64
CA ILE A 196 -22.94 -13.07 17.56
C ILE A 196 -22.92 -12.15 18.79
N ARG A 197 -21.74 -11.75 19.28
CA ARG A 197 -21.61 -10.81 20.39
C ARG A 197 -22.33 -9.51 20.05
N VAL A 198 -22.10 -8.96 18.85
CA VAL A 198 -22.82 -7.78 18.36
C VAL A 198 -24.31 -8.07 18.20
N LYS A 199 -24.70 -9.23 17.66
CA LYS A 199 -26.12 -9.61 17.51
C LYS A 199 -26.87 -9.72 18.86
N LYS A 200 -26.21 -10.22 19.91
CA LYS A 200 -26.81 -10.43 21.25
C LYS A 200 -26.75 -9.18 22.14
N HIS A 201 -25.61 -8.49 22.16
CA HIS A 201 -25.32 -7.42 23.12
C HIS A 201 -25.13 -6.05 22.48
N GLY A 202 -24.94 -6.00 21.16
CA GLY A 202 -24.72 -4.77 20.42
C GLY A 202 -23.32 -4.15 20.60
N PHE A 203 -23.15 -3.02 19.94
CA PHE A 203 -22.12 -2.04 20.22
C PHE A 203 -22.54 -1.12 21.36
N THR A 204 -21.54 -0.53 22.00
CA THR A 204 -21.71 0.45 23.07
C THR A 204 -21.91 1.87 22.52
N LYS A 205 -22.47 2.76 23.34
CA LYS A 205 -22.62 4.18 22.98
C LYS A 205 -21.29 4.88 22.77
N SER A 206 -20.25 4.48 23.50
CA SER A 206 -18.91 5.06 23.41
C SER A 206 -18.20 4.63 22.12
N GLU A 207 -18.34 3.36 21.70
CA GLU A 207 -17.88 2.91 20.37
C GLU A 207 -18.52 3.74 19.25
N LEU A 208 -19.84 3.94 19.30
CA LEU A 208 -20.54 4.75 18.30
C LEU A 208 -20.10 6.21 18.35
N ALA A 209 -19.90 6.79 19.53
CA ALA A 209 -19.42 8.18 19.65
C ALA A 209 -18.06 8.38 18.97
N VAL A 210 -17.13 7.41 19.13
CA VAL A 210 -15.83 7.41 18.44
C VAL A 210 -16.01 7.28 16.93
N ALA A 211 -16.82 6.32 16.48
CA ALA A 211 -17.07 6.09 15.05
C ALA A 211 -17.70 7.31 14.37
N LYS A 212 -18.68 7.96 15.01
CA LYS A 212 -19.32 9.18 14.52
C LYS A 212 -18.32 10.33 14.35
N LYS A 213 -17.45 10.56 15.34
CA LYS A 213 -16.41 11.60 15.28
C LYS A 213 -15.47 11.37 14.11
N ASN A 214 -15.00 10.13 13.93
CA ASN A 214 -14.09 9.77 12.86
C ASN A 214 -14.75 9.92 11.48
N LEU A 215 -16.00 9.48 11.33
CA LEU A 215 -16.74 9.60 10.08
C LEU A 215 -17.00 11.07 9.71
N LEU A 216 -17.44 11.89 10.65
CA LEU A 216 -17.64 13.32 10.42
C LEU A 216 -16.34 14.04 10.05
N LYS A 217 -15.23 13.72 10.74
CA LYS A 217 -13.92 14.30 10.42
C LYS A 217 -13.47 13.91 9.01
N GLN A 218 -13.69 12.66 8.59
CA GLN A 218 -13.36 12.21 7.24
C GLN A 218 -14.09 13.03 6.16
N TYR A 219 -15.40 13.26 6.33
CA TYR A 219 -16.19 14.05 5.37
C TYR A 219 -15.89 15.54 5.45
N GLN A 220 -15.60 16.08 6.64
CA GLN A 220 -15.16 17.46 6.80
C GLN A 220 -13.85 17.71 6.03
N VAL A 221 -12.86 16.82 6.16
CA VAL A 221 -11.59 16.91 5.41
C VAL A 221 -11.86 16.85 3.91
N ALA A 222 -12.66 15.90 3.45
CA ALA A 222 -13.00 15.79 2.03
C ALA A 222 -13.75 17.05 1.50
N PHE A 223 -14.65 17.63 2.30
CA PHE A 223 -15.37 18.86 1.96
C PHE A 223 -14.45 20.07 1.90
N ASN A 224 -13.53 20.20 2.86
CA ASN A 224 -12.52 21.25 2.85
C ASN A 224 -11.61 21.11 1.62
N GLU A 225 -11.30 19.88 1.21
CA GLU A 225 -10.47 19.55 0.04
C GLU A 225 -11.16 19.65 -1.32
N ARG A 226 -12.45 19.99 -1.38
CA ARG A 226 -13.26 19.88 -2.61
C ARG A 226 -12.67 20.62 -3.82
N GLU A 227 -12.15 21.84 -3.63
CA GLU A 227 -11.57 22.67 -4.70
C GLU A 227 -10.16 22.20 -5.13
N LYS A 228 -9.56 21.27 -4.36
CA LYS A 228 -8.20 20.75 -4.56
C LYS A 228 -8.21 19.24 -4.81
N THR A 229 -9.35 18.72 -5.26
CA THR A 229 -9.55 17.30 -5.54
C THR A 229 -9.13 16.95 -6.97
N SER A 230 -8.43 15.83 -7.15
CA SER A 230 -7.96 15.41 -8.48
C SER A 230 -9.13 15.01 -9.40
N SER A 231 -9.06 15.44 -10.66
CA SER A 231 -10.00 15.06 -11.72
C SER A 231 -10.19 13.54 -11.87
N LYS A 232 -9.15 12.73 -11.56
CA LYS A 232 -9.25 11.26 -11.58
C LYS A 232 -10.33 10.72 -10.64
N ARG A 233 -10.56 11.39 -9.50
CA ARG A 233 -11.58 10.97 -8.52
C ARG A 233 -12.98 11.14 -9.10
N PHE A 234 -13.30 12.34 -9.59
CA PHE A 234 -14.59 12.61 -10.23
C PHE A 234 -14.84 11.72 -11.45
N ALA A 235 -13.82 11.51 -12.29
CA ALA A 235 -13.94 10.60 -13.43
C ALA A 235 -14.30 9.17 -12.98
N GLY A 236 -13.70 8.68 -11.90
CA GLY A 236 -14.06 7.39 -11.31
C GLY A 236 -15.49 7.34 -10.78
N GLU A 237 -15.96 8.41 -10.12
CA GLU A 237 -17.33 8.53 -9.61
C GLU A 237 -18.36 8.50 -10.75
N TYR A 238 -18.14 9.24 -11.84
CA TYR A 238 -19.04 9.25 -13.00
C TYR A 238 -19.04 7.92 -13.75
N VAL A 239 -17.89 7.25 -13.85
CA VAL A 239 -17.80 5.89 -14.40
C VAL A 239 -18.59 4.92 -13.53
N ALA A 240 -18.47 4.98 -12.21
CA ALA A 240 -19.23 4.13 -11.30
C ALA A 240 -20.74 4.43 -11.35
N HIS A 241 -21.11 5.71 -11.47
CA HIS A 241 -22.50 6.12 -11.66
C HIS A 241 -23.09 5.48 -12.92
N PHE A 242 -22.43 5.65 -14.07
CA PHE A 242 -22.88 5.07 -15.34
C PHE A 242 -22.92 3.53 -15.30
N LEU A 243 -21.90 2.88 -14.73
CA LEU A 243 -21.80 1.43 -14.77
C LEU A 243 -22.72 0.73 -13.78
N THR A 244 -22.87 1.26 -12.56
CA THR A 244 -23.53 0.56 -11.44
C THR A 244 -24.60 1.37 -10.72
N GLY A 245 -24.87 2.60 -11.15
CA GLY A 245 -25.91 3.47 -10.59
C GLY A 245 -25.57 4.04 -9.22
N VAL A 246 -24.29 4.09 -8.85
CA VAL A 246 -23.86 4.70 -7.57
C VAL A 246 -24.12 6.21 -7.66
N PRO A 247 -24.86 6.83 -6.72
CA PRO A 247 -25.07 8.27 -6.70
C PRO A 247 -23.74 9.04 -6.65
N SER A 248 -23.67 10.17 -7.36
CA SER A 248 -22.55 11.12 -7.29
C SER A 248 -23.11 12.53 -7.04
N PRO A 249 -23.69 12.79 -5.85
CA PRO A 249 -24.29 14.09 -5.52
C PRO A 249 -23.23 15.17 -5.21
N GLY A 250 -21.96 14.79 -5.12
CA GLY A 250 -20.84 15.66 -4.83
C GLY A 250 -20.63 15.91 -3.34
N ILE A 251 -19.37 16.11 -2.95
CA ILE A 251 -18.95 16.13 -1.54
C ILE A 251 -19.65 17.19 -0.68
N LYS A 252 -20.11 18.31 -1.28
CA LYS A 252 -20.90 19.32 -0.57
C LYS A 252 -22.21 18.74 -0.04
N HIS A 253 -22.96 18.04 -0.89
CA HIS A 253 -24.22 17.43 -0.48
C HIS A 253 -23.97 16.26 0.48
N GLU A 254 -22.98 15.42 0.17
CA GLU A 254 -22.59 14.31 1.05
C GLU A 254 -22.22 14.79 2.46
N TYR A 255 -21.45 15.87 2.59
CA TYR A 255 -21.07 16.42 3.89
C TYR A 255 -22.27 16.95 4.68
N GLU A 256 -23.22 17.63 4.04
CA GLU A 256 -24.44 18.09 4.72
C GLU A 256 -25.32 16.92 5.15
N LEU A 257 -25.45 15.86 4.33
CA LEU A 257 -26.15 14.64 4.75
C LEU A 257 -25.48 14.00 5.97
N HIS A 258 -24.14 13.96 6.01
CA HIS A 258 -23.41 13.43 7.16
C HIS A 258 -23.60 14.31 8.41
N LYS A 259 -23.49 15.63 8.27
CA LYS A 259 -23.73 16.56 9.38
C LYS A 259 -25.15 16.45 9.94
N ARG A 260 -26.13 16.19 9.08
CA ARG A 260 -27.53 16.00 9.47
C ARG A 260 -27.74 14.65 10.16
N TYR A 261 -27.40 13.56 9.49
CA TYR A 261 -27.80 12.22 9.93
C TYR A 261 -26.87 11.60 10.97
N VAL A 262 -25.57 11.85 10.93
CA VAL A 262 -24.64 11.21 11.88
C VAL A 262 -24.98 11.55 13.34
N PRO A 263 -25.30 12.81 13.72
CA PRO A 263 -25.74 13.12 15.07
C PRO A 263 -27.01 12.38 15.49
N GLU A 264 -27.98 12.24 14.59
CA GLU A 264 -29.30 11.63 14.85
C GLU A 264 -29.25 10.11 15.04
N ILE A 265 -28.27 9.43 14.42
CA ILE A 265 -28.17 7.96 14.46
C ILE A 265 -28.05 7.45 15.90
N LYS A 266 -28.97 6.60 16.33
CA LYS A 266 -28.91 5.99 17.66
C LYS A 266 -28.20 4.64 17.63
N ILE A 267 -27.74 4.19 18.79
CA ILE A 267 -27.01 2.91 18.90
C ILE A 267 -27.90 1.72 18.57
N GLU A 268 -29.19 1.82 18.90
CA GLU A 268 -30.20 0.79 18.64
C GLU A 268 -30.35 0.54 17.13
N GLU A 269 -30.30 1.60 16.31
CA GLU A 269 -30.40 1.50 14.85
C GLU A 269 -29.22 0.77 14.23
N VAL A 270 -28.01 1.00 14.76
CA VAL A 270 -26.80 0.31 14.29
C VAL A 270 -26.81 -1.15 14.75
N ASN A 271 -27.23 -1.42 15.99
CA ASN A 271 -27.25 -2.76 16.56
C ASN A 271 -28.25 -3.69 15.84
N VAL A 272 -29.37 -3.15 15.35
CA VAL A 272 -30.36 -3.92 14.58
C VAL A 272 -29.77 -4.52 13.29
N LEU A 273 -28.79 -3.85 12.67
CA LEU A 273 -28.17 -4.32 11.41
C LEU A 273 -27.57 -5.73 11.52
N ALA A 274 -27.01 -6.10 12.68
CA ALA A 274 -26.47 -7.45 12.89
C ALA A 274 -27.56 -8.52 12.68
N SER A 275 -28.78 -8.28 13.15
CA SER A 275 -29.92 -9.20 12.97
C SER A 275 -30.50 -9.14 11.56
N GLU A 276 -30.43 -7.99 10.88
CA GLU A 276 -30.88 -7.85 9.49
C GLU A 276 -29.97 -8.57 8.50
N TRP A 277 -28.66 -8.55 8.72
CA TRP A 277 -27.70 -9.15 7.79
C TRP A 277 -27.41 -10.61 8.11
N ILE A 278 -27.24 -10.94 9.39
CA ILE A 278 -26.81 -12.29 9.83
C ILE A 278 -28.06 -13.16 10.01
N LYS A 279 -28.59 -13.64 8.89
CA LYS A 279 -29.73 -14.57 8.81
C LYS A 279 -29.27 -16.03 8.79
N GLU A 280 -30.20 -16.98 8.80
CA GLU A 280 -29.88 -18.42 8.72
C GLU A 280 -29.59 -18.91 7.30
N ASP A 281 -30.21 -18.29 6.29
CA ASP A 281 -30.10 -18.65 4.87
C ASP A 281 -29.18 -17.70 4.08
N ASP A 282 -28.82 -18.09 2.85
CA ASP A 282 -28.00 -17.33 1.89
C ASP A 282 -26.57 -16.99 2.40
N ASN A 283 -26.05 -17.80 3.31
CA ASN A 283 -24.72 -17.63 3.89
C ASN A 283 -23.66 -18.45 3.15
N VAL A 284 -22.45 -17.91 3.01
CA VAL A 284 -21.33 -18.65 2.42
C VAL A 284 -20.10 -18.54 3.32
N ALA A 285 -19.50 -19.67 3.66
CA ALA A 285 -18.21 -19.74 4.35
C ALA A 285 -17.18 -20.40 3.44
N VAL A 286 -16.05 -19.73 3.23
CA VAL A 286 -14.95 -20.26 2.41
C VAL A 286 -13.67 -20.21 3.21
N VAL A 287 -12.95 -21.33 3.20
CA VAL A 287 -11.55 -21.40 3.57
C VAL A 287 -10.74 -21.59 2.29
N ILE A 288 -9.81 -20.68 2.01
CA ILE A 288 -8.83 -20.81 0.93
C ILE A 288 -7.48 -21.07 1.59
N ALA A 289 -6.82 -22.18 1.27
CA ALA A 289 -5.61 -22.62 1.95
C ALA A 289 -4.48 -22.96 0.97
N PRO A 290 -3.22 -23.00 1.44
CA PRO A 290 -2.12 -23.60 0.68
C PRO A 290 -2.41 -25.05 0.31
N GLU A 291 -1.98 -25.48 -0.88
CA GLU A 291 -1.96 -26.90 -1.27
C GLU A 291 -0.56 -27.46 -1.02
N LYS A 292 -0.36 -28.25 0.05
CA LYS A 292 0.94 -28.85 0.40
C LYS A 292 0.82 -30.25 1.00
N PRO A 293 1.82 -31.13 0.81
CA PRO A 293 1.82 -32.48 1.39
C PRO A 293 1.68 -32.46 2.92
N GLY A 294 0.91 -33.39 3.48
CA GLY A 294 0.73 -33.55 4.92
C GLY A 294 -0.12 -32.48 5.63
N LEU A 295 -0.58 -31.44 4.92
CA LEU A 295 -1.49 -30.45 5.51
C LEU A 295 -2.90 -31.04 5.65
N VAL A 296 -3.30 -31.26 6.90
CA VAL A 296 -4.68 -31.65 7.24
C VAL A 296 -5.50 -30.40 7.46
N LEU A 297 -6.45 -30.15 6.55
CA LEU A 297 -7.41 -29.05 6.66
C LEU A 297 -8.71 -29.55 7.29
N PRO A 298 -9.43 -28.68 8.02
CA PRO A 298 -10.77 -29.01 8.47
C PRO A 298 -11.69 -29.25 7.26
N SER A 299 -12.58 -30.23 7.36
CA SER A 299 -13.58 -30.50 6.34
C SER A 299 -14.64 -29.38 6.30
N SER A 300 -15.37 -29.27 5.19
CA SER A 300 -16.53 -28.36 5.10
C SER A 300 -17.56 -28.63 6.19
N GLU A 301 -17.71 -29.90 6.61
CA GLU A 301 -18.60 -30.28 7.71
C GLU A 301 -18.07 -29.80 9.07
N GLN A 302 -16.77 -29.93 9.35
CA GLN A 302 -16.17 -29.42 10.58
C GLN A 302 -16.34 -27.90 10.69
N ILE A 303 -16.10 -27.16 9.60
CA ILE A 303 -16.31 -25.71 9.55
C ILE A 303 -17.77 -25.35 9.79
N LEU A 304 -18.71 -26.06 9.14
CA LEU A 304 -20.15 -25.87 9.34
C LEU A 304 -20.57 -26.15 10.79
N ASN A 305 -20.05 -27.22 11.38
CA ASN A 305 -20.31 -27.61 12.76
C ASN A 305 -19.74 -26.57 13.73
N THR A 306 -18.54 -26.04 13.50
CA THR A 306 -17.99 -24.93 14.30
C THR A 306 -18.89 -23.71 14.24
N ILE A 307 -19.32 -23.29 13.04
CA ILE A 307 -20.24 -22.14 12.89
C ILE A 307 -21.53 -22.38 13.69
N ASN A 308 -22.14 -23.56 13.54
CA ASN A 308 -23.41 -23.90 14.20
C ASN A 308 -23.27 -24.08 15.72
N ALA A 309 -22.14 -24.59 16.20
CA ALA A 309 -21.85 -24.71 17.62
C ALA A 309 -21.66 -23.33 18.25
N THR A 310 -20.87 -22.45 17.62
CA THR A 310 -20.64 -21.09 18.12
C THR A 310 -21.91 -20.25 18.17
N LYS A 311 -22.86 -20.46 17.24
CA LYS A 311 -24.21 -19.88 17.30
C LYS A 311 -24.95 -20.17 18.61
N LYS A 312 -24.65 -21.30 19.27
CA LYS A 312 -25.29 -21.75 20.51
C LYS A 312 -24.50 -21.39 21.77
N GLU A 313 -23.26 -20.92 21.63
CA GLU A 313 -22.42 -20.53 22.76
C GLU A 313 -23.02 -19.34 23.52
N GLU A 314 -22.84 -19.34 24.85
CA GLU A 314 -23.05 -18.16 25.67
C GLU A 314 -21.84 -17.23 25.51
N ILE A 315 -22.10 -16.02 25.03
CA ILE A 315 -21.04 -15.06 24.71
C ILE A 315 -21.23 -13.85 25.62
N ALA A 316 -20.20 -13.51 26.39
CA ALA A 316 -20.23 -12.35 27.27
C ALA A 316 -20.25 -11.02 26.49
N ALA A 317 -20.83 -9.99 27.10
CA ALA A 317 -20.82 -8.63 26.56
C ALA A 317 -19.38 -8.11 26.37
N TYR A 318 -19.21 -7.17 25.45
CA TYR A 318 -17.94 -6.48 25.23
C TYR A 318 -17.65 -5.54 26.40
N GLN A 319 -16.41 -5.54 26.89
CA GLN A 319 -15.97 -4.65 27.98
C GLN A 319 -15.11 -3.51 27.44
N GLU A 320 -15.43 -2.29 27.89
CA GLU A 320 -14.68 -1.09 27.57
C GLU A 320 -13.62 -0.77 28.61
N GLU A 321 -12.57 -0.09 28.17
CA GLU A 321 -11.60 0.56 29.04
C GLU A 321 -11.90 2.07 29.10
N GLU A 322 -11.71 2.65 30.29
CA GLU A 322 -11.66 4.09 30.46
C GLU A 322 -10.41 4.68 29.81
N VAL A 323 -10.54 5.87 29.22
CA VAL A 323 -9.47 6.52 28.45
C VAL A 323 -9.37 7.98 28.83
N ASP A 324 -8.17 8.40 29.23
CA ASP A 324 -7.83 9.81 29.41
C ASP A 324 -7.77 10.52 28.05
N SER A 325 -8.20 11.77 27.98
CA SER A 325 -8.16 12.56 26.74
C SER A 325 -6.85 13.33 26.55
N LYS A 326 -6.03 13.51 27.60
CA LYS A 326 -4.79 14.29 27.54
C LYS A 326 -3.58 13.40 27.23
N LEU A 327 -2.98 13.60 26.05
CA LEU A 327 -1.80 12.83 25.59
C LEU A 327 -0.55 13.09 26.43
N ILE A 328 -0.32 14.36 26.82
CA ILE A 328 0.80 14.76 27.67
C ILE A 328 0.21 15.43 28.92
N LYS A 329 0.49 14.84 30.09
CA LYS A 329 -0.01 15.35 31.39
C LYS A 329 0.87 16.44 31.99
N LYS A 330 2.18 16.34 31.74
CA LYS A 330 3.18 17.29 32.24
C LYS A 330 3.16 18.56 31.39
N GLU A 331 3.19 19.71 32.03
CA GLU A 331 3.38 20.98 31.33
C GLU A 331 4.80 21.05 30.75
N LEU A 332 4.90 21.44 29.47
CA LEU A 332 6.17 21.58 28.77
C LEU A 332 6.61 23.03 28.80
N LEU A 333 7.84 23.27 29.22
CA LEU A 333 8.49 24.58 29.09
C LEU A 333 9.00 24.72 27.65
N PRO A 334 8.54 25.73 26.88
CA PRO A 334 9.02 25.93 25.53
C PRO A 334 10.53 26.22 25.48
N GLY A 335 11.20 25.61 24.50
CA GLY A 335 12.56 25.97 24.15
C GLY A 335 12.63 27.33 23.43
N LYS A 336 13.85 27.76 23.10
CA LYS A 336 14.10 29.02 22.38
C LYS A 336 14.48 28.75 20.93
N ILE A 337 13.90 29.50 20.00
CA ILE A 337 14.40 29.62 18.63
C ILE A 337 15.57 30.61 18.68
N ILE A 338 16.77 30.15 18.30
CA ILE A 338 18.00 30.96 18.34
C ILE A 338 18.41 31.48 16.96
N GLU A 339 17.86 30.90 15.90
CA GLU A 339 18.11 31.33 14.53
C GLU A 339 16.85 31.11 13.69
N GLU A 340 16.58 32.07 12.81
CA GLU A 340 15.53 32.00 11.81
C GLU A 340 16.07 32.58 10.49
N LYS A 341 15.94 31.82 9.40
CA LYS A 341 16.35 32.24 8.05
C LYS A 341 15.30 31.87 7.03
N THR A 342 15.08 32.75 6.05
CA THR A 342 14.28 32.44 4.87
C THR A 342 15.19 31.97 3.75
N HIS A 343 14.81 30.86 3.11
CA HIS A 343 15.45 30.39 1.89
C HIS A 343 14.57 30.78 0.69
N GLU A 344 14.95 31.88 0.03
CA GLU A 344 14.14 32.55 -1.01
C GLU A 344 13.77 31.63 -2.16
N ALA A 345 14.72 30.85 -2.70
CA ALA A 345 14.48 30.03 -3.89
C ALA A 345 13.42 28.93 -3.68
N THR A 346 13.17 28.51 -2.45
CA THR A 346 12.12 27.52 -2.14
C THR A 346 10.99 28.08 -1.30
N GLY A 347 11.07 29.36 -0.88
CA GLY A 347 10.13 29.98 0.04
C GLY A 347 9.93 29.18 1.33
N THR A 348 11.03 28.68 1.91
CA THR A 348 11.01 27.92 3.18
C THR A 348 11.61 28.72 4.32
N THR A 349 11.07 28.55 5.53
CA THR A 349 11.64 29.12 6.77
C THR A 349 12.45 28.04 7.50
N HIS A 350 13.72 28.31 7.76
CA HIS A 350 14.67 27.46 8.46
C HIS A 350 14.84 27.98 9.88
N LEU A 351 14.71 27.11 10.87
CA LEU A 351 14.81 27.44 12.29
C LEU A 351 15.90 26.59 12.93
N ARG A 352 16.64 27.19 13.88
CA ARG A 352 17.53 26.48 14.81
C ARG A 352 17.03 26.72 16.23
N LEU A 353 16.84 25.64 16.98
CA LEU A 353 16.46 25.69 18.39
C LEU A 353 17.68 25.62 19.30
N ALA A 354 17.54 26.14 20.53
CA ALA A 354 18.62 26.15 21.53
C ALA A 354 19.12 24.75 21.93
N ASN A 355 18.30 23.70 21.73
CA ASN A 355 18.65 22.30 21.98
C ASN A 355 19.25 21.58 20.74
N GLY A 356 19.65 22.33 19.71
CA GLY A 356 20.27 21.80 18.48
C GLY A 356 19.29 21.45 17.36
N VAL A 357 18.00 21.24 17.67
CA VAL A 357 16.99 20.81 16.68
C VAL A 357 16.93 21.80 15.51
N ARG A 358 16.97 21.26 14.29
CA ARG A 358 16.78 22.02 13.05
C ARG A 358 15.37 21.80 12.51
N VAL A 359 14.74 22.86 12.00
CA VAL A 359 13.39 22.76 11.41
C VAL A 359 13.29 23.52 10.10
N VAL A 360 12.64 22.92 9.11
CA VAL A 360 12.33 23.55 7.82
C VAL A 360 10.81 23.57 7.64
N LEU A 361 10.25 24.76 7.47
CA LEU A 361 8.83 24.99 7.28
C LEU A 361 8.55 25.44 5.84
N LYS A 362 7.68 24.73 5.14
CA LYS A 362 7.09 25.14 3.86
C LYS A 362 5.58 25.24 4.02
N ASN A 363 5.07 26.47 4.18
CA ASN A 363 3.65 26.71 3.97
C ASN A 363 3.31 26.53 2.48
N THR A 364 2.16 25.91 2.21
CA THR A 364 1.60 25.70 0.88
C THR A 364 0.09 25.79 0.91
N ASP A 365 -0.51 26.03 -0.25
CA ASP A 365 -1.94 26.00 -0.47
C ASP A 365 -2.35 24.85 -1.42
N PHE A 366 -1.54 23.80 -1.57
CA PHE A 366 -1.90 22.68 -2.47
C PHE A 366 -3.01 21.79 -1.91
N LYS A 367 -3.17 21.83 -0.58
CA LYS A 367 -4.18 21.13 0.21
C LYS A 367 -4.63 22.05 1.34
N ASN A 368 -5.91 22.06 1.67
CA ASN A 368 -6.47 22.85 2.75
C ASN A 368 -6.25 22.19 4.12
N ASP A 369 -6.38 20.86 4.17
CA ASP A 369 -6.45 20.06 5.39
C ASP A 369 -5.31 19.03 5.46
N GLN A 370 -4.10 19.45 5.06
CA GLN A 370 -2.92 18.59 5.09
C GLN A 370 -1.65 19.34 5.52
N ILE A 371 -1.00 18.77 6.52
CA ILE A 371 0.37 19.01 6.94
C ILE A 371 1.07 17.66 6.88
N LEU A 372 2.22 17.60 6.23
CA LEU A 372 3.10 16.44 6.20
C LEU A 372 4.37 16.77 6.99
N MET A 373 4.86 15.79 7.74
CA MET A 373 6.10 15.87 8.51
C MET A 373 7.03 14.74 8.09
N TYR A 374 8.30 15.06 7.95
CA TYR A 374 9.38 14.07 7.92
C TYR A 374 10.50 14.57 8.83
N ALA A 375 11.02 13.70 9.70
CA ALA A 375 12.16 13.99 10.55
C ALA A 375 13.24 12.96 10.27
N GLN A 376 14.50 13.37 10.26
CA GLN A 376 15.62 12.45 10.03
C GLN A 376 16.85 12.84 10.84
N SER A 377 17.64 11.82 11.16
CA SER A 377 19.00 11.88 11.67
C SER A 377 19.86 10.82 10.97
N PHE A 378 21.18 10.99 10.95
CA PHE A 378 22.09 9.93 10.52
C PHE A 378 22.40 8.97 11.66
N GLY A 379 22.81 7.76 11.30
CA GLY A 379 23.16 6.70 12.24
C GLY A 379 22.45 5.41 11.86
N GLY A 380 21.25 5.23 12.40
CA GLY A 380 20.35 4.13 12.11
C GLY A 380 20.94 2.78 12.54
N GLU A 381 20.61 1.74 11.79
CA GLU A 381 21.06 0.37 12.08
C GLU A 381 22.57 0.17 11.86
N SER A 382 23.23 1.05 11.10
CA SER A 382 24.65 0.93 10.77
C SER A 382 25.57 1.07 11.97
N LEU A 383 25.09 1.71 13.04
CA LEU A 383 25.81 1.91 14.28
C LEU A 383 25.58 0.79 15.30
N LEU A 384 24.62 -0.09 15.05
CA LEU A 384 24.38 -1.26 15.87
C LEU A 384 25.46 -2.31 15.58
N SER A 385 25.91 -3.01 16.62
CA SER A 385 26.62 -4.28 16.45
C SER A 385 25.71 -5.32 15.76
N ASP A 386 26.28 -6.39 15.20
CA ASP A 386 25.46 -7.46 14.60
C ASP A 386 24.51 -8.07 15.64
N GLU A 387 24.97 -8.25 16.87
CA GLU A 387 24.16 -8.75 17.98
C GLU A 387 22.96 -7.83 18.28
N GLU A 388 23.16 -6.52 18.32
CA GLU A 388 22.08 -5.55 18.53
C GLU A 388 21.13 -5.45 17.35
N TYR A 389 21.65 -5.48 16.12
CA TYR A 389 20.84 -5.49 14.90
C TYR A 389 19.88 -6.67 14.90
N PHE A 390 20.39 -7.89 15.12
CA PHE A 390 19.55 -9.08 15.13
C PHE A 390 18.58 -9.08 16.32
N ALA A 391 19.02 -8.66 17.50
CA ALA A 391 18.16 -8.56 18.69
C ALA A 391 17.05 -7.51 18.58
N SER A 392 17.12 -6.59 17.62
CA SER A 392 16.15 -5.51 17.40
C SER A 392 15.31 -5.65 16.12
N THR A 393 15.36 -6.80 15.46
CA THR A 393 14.53 -7.09 14.28
C THR A 393 13.04 -6.84 14.58
N GLY A 394 12.36 -6.04 13.75
CA GLY A 394 10.93 -5.75 13.89
C GLY A 394 10.55 -4.74 14.99
N MET A 395 11.53 -4.18 15.71
CA MET A 395 11.33 -3.31 16.87
C MET A 395 10.34 -2.15 16.62
N VAL A 396 10.46 -1.43 15.52
CA VAL A 396 9.58 -0.26 15.22
C VAL A 396 8.12 -0.68 15.06
N ASN A 397 7.87 -1.85 14.49
CA ASN A 397 6.52 -2.40 14.33
C ASN A 397 5.93 -2.77 15.70
N ILE A 398 6.72 -3.45 16.54
CA ILE A 398 6.32 -3.84 17.89
C ILE A 398 6.00 -2.62 18.76
N LEU A 399 6.86 -1.59 18.71
CA LEU A 399 6.63 -0.31 19.39
C LEU A 399 5.32 0.34 18.93
N SER A 400 5.07 0.38 17.62
CA SER A 400 3.86 0.99 17.05
C SER A 400 2.56 0.29 17.47
N GLU A 401 2.59 -1.04 17.62
CA GLU A 401 1.46 -1.82 18.12
C GLU A 401 1.33 -1.80 19.65
N SER A 402 2.40 -1.47 20.38
CA SER A 402 2.40 -1.40 21.86
C SER A 402 1.65 -0.19 22.42
N GLY A 403 1.47 0.86 21.62
CA GLY A 403 0.88 2.14 22.05
C GLY A 403 1.94 3.22 22.21
N LEU A 404 1.61 4.30 22.95
CA LEU A 404 2.51 5.45 23.10
C LEU A 404 2.25 6.17 24.42
N GLY A 405 3.31 6.55 25.13
CA GLY A 405 3.17 7.16 26.45
C GLY A 405 2.45 6.22 27.42
N SER A 406 1.48 6.78 28.16
CA SER A 406 0.62 6.00 29.07
C SER A 406 -0.49 5.23 28.36
N PHE A 407 -0.65 5.38 27.04
CA PHE A 407 -1.78 4.83 26.30
C PHE A 407 -1.43 3.50 25.67
N THR A 408 -2.25 2.47 25.92
CA THR A 408 -2.26 1.29 25.04
C THR A 408 -2.69 1.72 23.63
N ARG A 409 -2.47 0.87 22.63
CA ARG A 409 -2.89 1.16 21.24
C ARG A 409 -4.39 1.46 21.11
N LYS A 410 -5.22 0.75 21.87
CA LYS A 410 -6.67 0.95 21.94
C LYS A 410 -7.02 2.31 22.55
N GLN A 411 -6.42 2.63 23.69
CA GLN A 411 -6.64 3.89 24.37
C GLN A 411 -6.16 5.08 23.52
N LEU A 412 -5.01 4.95 22.84
CA LEU A 412 -4.51 5.98 21.94
C LEU A 412 -5.46 6.25 20.78
N ALA A 413 -6.02 5.20 20.16
CA ALA A 413 -7.01 5.35 19.09
C ALA A 413 -8.27 6.09 19.56
N LYS A 414 -8.73 5.83 20.78
CA LYS A 414 -9.87 6.53 21.40
C LYS A 414 -9.54 7.98 21.77
N ALA A 415 -8.34 8.26 22.29
CA ALA A 415 -7.86 9.62 22.59
C ALA A 415 -7.68 10.50 21.34
N LEU A 416 -7.40 9.87 20.19
CA LEU A 416 -7.25 10.53 18.89
C LEU A 416 -8.57 10.62 18.08
N ALA A 417 -9.69 10.14 18.63
CA ALA A 417 -10.97 10.13 17.92
C ALA A 417 -11.38 11.54 17.45
N GLY A 418 -11.76 11.65 16.17
CA GLY A 418 -12.11 12.92 15.53
C GLY A 418 -10.92 13.79 15.13
N LYS A 419 -9.68 13.34 15.37
CA LYS A 419 -8.46 14.03 14.92
C LYS A 419 -7.89 13.31 13.70
N SER A 420 -7.56 14.06 12.65
CA SER A 420 -6.90 13.50 11.48
C SER A 420 -5.40 13.65 11.64
N VAL A 421 -4.77 12.70 12.33
CA VAL A 421 -3.35 12.76 12.70
C VAL A 421 -2.72 11.37 12.79
N SER A 422 -1.44 11.26 12.41
CA SER A 422 -0.61 10.09 12.67
C SER A 422 0.87 10.46 12.68
N VAL A 423 1.65 9.79 13.53
CA VAL A 423 3.13 9.86 13.56
C VAL A 423 3.66 8.44 13.70
N SER A 424 4.64 8.08 12.88
CA SER A 424 5.28 6.77 12.87
C SER A 424 6.80 6.93 12.83
N PRO A 425 7.55 6.41 13.82
CA PRO A 425 9.01 6.37 13.76
C PRO A 425 9.49 5.36 12.71
N PHE A 426 10.76 5.48 12.33
CA PHE A 426 11.50 4.48 11.60
C PHE A 426 12.97 4.49 12.05
N ILE A 427 13.61 3.34 11.94
CA ILE A 427 15.06 3.17 12.04
C ILE A 427 15.44 2.40 10.77
N GLY A 428 16.20 3.05 9.90
CA GLY A 428 16.68 2.48 8.64
C GLY A 428 18.18 2.22 8.70
N SER A 429 18.73 1.70 7.59
CA SER A 429 20.13 1.26 7.56
C SER A 429 21.13 2.32 7.99
N ILE A 430 21.01 3.57 7.54
CA ILE A 430 21.97 4.65 7.85
C ILE A 430 21.32 5.91 8.43
N SER A 431 20.04 5.83 8.78
CA SER A 431 19.27 6.97 9.29
C SER A 431 18.05 6.50 10.08
N GLU A 432 17.72 7.24 11.12
CA GLU A 432 16.51 7.12 11.93
C GLU A 432 15.66 8.39 11.82
N GLY A 433 14.38 8.28 12.15
CA GLY A 433 13.47 9.38 11.89
C GLY A 433 12.02 9.08 12.17
N MET A 434 11.17 9.98 11.70
CA MET A 434 9.74 9.88 11.84
C MET A 434 9.02 10.42 10.62
N SER A 435 7.89 9.83 10.27
CA SER A 435 6.97 10.40 9.29
C SER A 435 5.64 10.72 9.96
N GLY A 436 5.00 11.80 9.54
CA GLY A 436 3.73 12.21 10.13
C GLY A 436 2.83 12.94 9.16
N ARG A 437 1.54 12.98 9.49
CA ARG A 437 0.55 13.79 8.79
C ARG A 437 -0.50 14.30 9.76
N ALA A 438 -1.01 15.50 9.52
CA ALA A 438 -2.12 16.06 10.28
C ALA A 438 -2.99 16.98 9.42
N THR A 439 -4.21 17.25 9.87
CA THR A 439 -4.94 18.47 9.50
C THR A 439 -4.43 19.66 10.32
N PRO A 440 -4.63 20.92 9.87
CA PRO A 440 -4.18 22.11 10.59
C PRO A 440 -4.68 22.16 12.04
N ASP A 441 -5.95 21.82 12.27
CA ASP A 441 -6.57 21.75 13.60
C ASP A 441 -6.03 20.61 14.48
N SER A 442 -5.30 19.66 13.90
CA SER A 442 -4.64 18.55 14.59
C SER A 442 -3.12 18.71 14.66
N PHE A 443 -2.57 19.88 14.27
CA PHE A 443 -1.13 20.10 14.24
C PHE A 443 -0.52 20.02 15.64
N GLU A 444 -1.14 20.61 16.67
CA GLU A 444 -0.64 20.46 18.05
C GLU A 444 -0.63 18.98 18.48
N THR A 445 -1.62 18.18 18.05
CA THR A 445 -1.62 16.74 18.35
C THR A 445 -0.50 16.00 17.62
N LEU A 446 -0.15 16.39 16.39
CA LEU A 446 1.02 15.86 15.67
C LEU A 446 2.29 16.09 16.49
N MET A 447 2.44 17.30 17.03
CA MET A 447 3.60 17.69 17.82
C MET A 447 3.66 16.97 19.17
N GLN A 448 2.51 16.76 19.82
CA GLN A 448 2.40 15.93 21.04
C GLN A 448 2.83 14.48 20.79
N LEU A 449 2.35 13.85 19.71
CA LEU A 449 2.74 12.49 19.36
C LEU A 449 4.23 12.40 19.03
N THR A 450 4.75 13.38 18.28
CA THR A 450 6.18 13.47 17.96
C THR A 450 7.01 13.56 19.22
N HIS A 451 6.66 14.46 20.14
CA HIS A 451 7.33 14.60 21.44
C HIS A 451 7.31 13.29 22.24
N LEU A 452 6.15 12.63 22.34
CA LEU A 452 6.01 11.38 23.10
C LEU A 452 6.86 10.24 22.54
N TRP A 453 7.11 10.22 21.23
CA TRP A 453 7.97 9.19 20.64
C TRP A 453 9.44 9.36 21.02
N PHE A 454 9.89 10.57 21.37
CA PHE A 454 11.22 10.79 21.95
C PHE A 454 11.22 10.49 23.45
N THR A 455 10.22 10.95 24.19
CA THR A 455 10.29 10.97 25.66
C THR A 455 9.70 9.73 26.33
N ASN A 456 8.67 9.12 25.74
CA ASN A 456 7.89 8.05 26.34
C ASN A 456 7.45 6.98 25.31
N PRO A 457 8.39 6.36 24.57
CA PRO A 457 8.07 5.18 23.77
C PRO A 457 7.61 4.04 24.68
N ARG A 458 6.66 3.24 24.19
CA ARG A 458 6.07 2.12 24.92
C ARG A 458 6.38 0.80 24.21
N MET A 459 6.85 -0.19 24.98
CA MET A 459 7.06 -1.57 24.54
C MET A 459 6.30 -2.50 25.48
N ASP A 460 5.25 -3.13 24.98
CA ASP A 460 4.39 -4.00 25.78
C ASP A 460 4.78 -5.47 25.59
N LYS A 461 4.93 -6.23 26.68
CA LYS A 461 5.43 -7.62 26.64
C LYS A 461 4.50 -8.58 25.91
N ASP A 462 3.18 -8.42 26.07
CA ASP A 462 2.20 -9.28 25.41
C ASP A 462 2.08 -8.94 23.92
N ILE A 463 2.21 -7.65 23.60
CA ILE A 463 2.27 -7.19 22.21
C ILE A 463 3.56 -7.66 21.52
N PHE A 464 4.70 -7.63 22.22
CA PHE A 464 5.96 -8.19 21.72
C PHE A 464 5.82 -9.66 21.35
N ALA A 465 5.30 -10.49 22.27
CA ALA A 465 5.11 -11.93 22.02
C ALA A 465 4.15 -12.20 20.86
N SER A 466 2.99 -11.52 20.83
CA SER A 466 1.99 -11.71 19.77
C SER A 466 2.49 -11.21 18.41
N THR A 467 3.27 -10.13 18.37
CA THR A 467 3.82 -9.56 17.13
C THR A 467 4.89 -10.48 16.56
N ILE A 468 5.81 -11.00 17.38
CA ILE A 468 6.81 -11.99 16.93
C ILE A 468 6.14 -13.24 16.38
N ALA A 469 5.11 -13.77 17.06
CA ALA A 469 4.37 -14.94 16.57
C ALA A 469 3.73 -14.69 15.19
N LYS A 470 3.15 -13.50 14.98
CA LYS A 470 2.61 -13.09 13.67
C LYS A 470 3.69 -12.94 12.61
N GLU A 471 4.79 -12.25 12.92
CA GLU A 471 5.88 -12.03 11.97
C GLU A 471 6.52 -13.36 11.56
N LYS A 472 6.80 -14.27 12.50
CA LYS A 472 7.24 -15.65 12.20
C LYS A 472 6.30 -16.34 11.20
N ALA A 473 4.99 -16.27 11.43
CA ALA A 473 4.02 -16.87 10.54
C ALA A 473 4.03 -16.22 9.14
N ILE A 474 4.09 -14.89 9.07
CA ILE A 474 4.16 -14.13 7.81
C ILE A 474 5.43 -14.50 7.03
N TYR A 475 6.59 -14.50 7.67
CA TYR A 475 7.86 -14.76 6.99
C TYR A 475 8.05 -16.22 6.61
N LYS A 476 7.56 -17.17 7.40
CA LYS A 476 7.50 -18.60 7.01
C LYS A 476 6.70 -18.78 5.72
N ASN A 477 5.61 -18.03 5.57
CA ASN A 477 4.77 -18.05 4.37
C ASN A 477 5.44 -17.34 3.19
N MET A 478 6.13 -16.22 3.42
CA MET A 478 6.95 -15.57 2.39
C MET A 478 8.09 -16.48 1.93
N ALA A 479 8.67 -17.30 2.81
CA ALA A 479 9.77 -18.21 2.48
C ALA A 479 9.37 -19.32 1.50
N VAL A 480 8.08 -19.66 1.41
CA VAL A 480 7.56 -20.66 0.46
C VAL A 480 6.96 -20.05 -0.81
N ASP A 481 6.62 -18.75 -0.79
CA ASP A 481 6.20 -18.05 -2.01
C ASP A 481 7.38 -17.87 -2.98
N PRO A 482 7.30 -18.36 -4.23
CA PRO A 482 8.41 -18.35 -5.16
C PRO A 482 8.98 -16.95 -5.45
N ASN A 483 8.12 -15.93 -5.55
CA ASN A 483 8.55 -14.57 -5.85
C ASN A 483 9.25 -13.92 -4.65
N SER A 484 8.70 -14.12 -3.45
CA SER A 484 9.27 -13.62 -2.19
C SER A 484 10.62 -14.28 -1.91
N TYR A 485 10.71 -15.61 -2.06
CA TYR A 485 11.98 -16.33 -1.99
C TYR A 485 12.98 -15.80 -3.01
N PHE A 486 12.58 -15.66 -4.27
CA PHE A 486 13.49 -15.17 -5.31
C PHE A 486 13.98 -13.75 -5.01
N ASN A 487 13.11 -12.86 -4.53
CA ASN A 487 13.51 -11.51 -4.12
C ASN A 487 14.51 -11.53 -2.95
N ASP A 488 14.32 -12.43 -1.97
CA ASP A 488 15.29 -12.65 -0.90
C ASP A 488 16.64 -13.14 -1.43
N GLN A 489 16.64 -14.08 -2.39
CA GLN A 489 17.86 -14.53 -3.05
C GLN A 489 18.55 -13.41 -3.84
N VAL A 490 17.80 -12.54 -4.52
CA VAL A 490 18.37 -11.35 -5.16
C VAL A 490 19.10 -10.49 -4.12
N ILE A 491 18.47 -10.18 -2.99
CA ILE A 491 19.08 -9.36 -1.93
C ILE A 491 20.33 -10.04 -1.37
N ARG A 492 20.30 -11.34 -1.10
CA ARG A 492 21.47 -12.10 -0.61
C ARG A 492 22.62 -12.10 -1.60
N VAL A 493 22.35 -12.31 -2.89
CA VAL A 493 23.40 -12.26 -3.93
C VAL A 493 23.99 -10.85 -4.03
N LEU A 494 23.16 -9.82 -4.04
CA LEU A 494 23.62 -8.42 -4.07
C LEU A 494 24.34 -7.99 -2.80
N GLY A 495 24.04 -8.60 -1.65
CA GLY A 495 24.76 -8.37 -0.41
C GLY A 495 25.93 -9.33 -0.19
N GLN A 496 26.27 -10.18 -1.16
CA GLN A 496 27.32 -11.20 -1.05
C GLN A 496 27.15 -12.10 0.19
N ASN A 497 25.91 -12.47 0.51
CA ASN A 497 25.49 -13.21 1.70
C ASN A 497 25.90 -12.57 3.03
N HIS A 498 26.10 -11.25 3.06
CA HIS A 498 26.28 -10.52 4.32
C HIS A 498 25.14 -10.85 5.29
N PRO A 499 25.39 -11.06 6.60
CA PRO A 499 24.35 -11.48 7.56
C PRO A 499 23.14 -10.55 7.61
N ARG A 500 23.33 -9.26 7.36
CA ARG A 500 22.25 -8.24 7.29
C ARG A 500 21.58 -8.10 5.92
N ALA A 501 22.02 -8.83 4.89
CA ALA A 501 21.48 -8.74 3.54
C ALA A 501 20.41 -9.81 3.28
N TYR A 502 19.23 -9.61 3.86
CA TYR A 502 18.07 -10.48 3.67
C TYR A 502 16.77 -9.65 3.66
N SER A 503 15.70 -10.28 3.16
CA SER A 503 14.33 -9.77 3.30
C SER A 503 13.40 -10.76 4.00
N ILE A 504 13.83 -12.03 4.12
CA ILE A 504 13.13 -13.07 4.86
C ILE A 504 14.04 -13.50 6.01
N PRO A 505 13.70 -13.15 7.26
CA PRO A 505 14.42 -13.61 8.43
C PRO A 505 14.35 -15.14 8.56
N THR A 506 15.44 -15.77 9.02
CA THR A 506 15.50 -17.20 9.38
C THR A 506 14.99 -17.43 10.81
N ASP A 507 14.81 -18.69 11.20
CA ASP A 507 14.41 -19.05 12.56
C ASP A 507 15.39 -18.50 13.62
N GLU A 508 16.69 -18.47 13.31
CA GLU A 508 17.75 -17.94 14.18
C GLU A 508 17.58 -16.46 14.52
N HIS A 509 17.12 -15.64 13.57
CA HIS A 509 16.88 -14.20 13.82
C HIS A 509 15.82 -13.96 14.90
N TRP A 510 14.98 -14.95 15.19
CA TRP A 510 13.94 -14.82 16.21
C TRP A 510 14.33 -15.37 17.59
N THR A 511 15.46 -16.08 17.70
CA THR A 511 15.86 -16.76 18.95
C THR A 511 16.36 -15.78 20.00
N ASN A 512 17.02 -14.70 19.55
CA ASN A 512 17.73 -13.75 20.43
C ASN A 512 17.03 -12.39 20.54
N LEU A 513 15.74 -12.31 20.21
CA LEU A 513 14.99 -11.06 20.37
C LEU A 513 14.75 -10.77 21.85
N ASP A 514 15.05 -9.54 22.26
CA ASP A 514 14.90 -9.09 23.64
C ASP A 514 14.16 -7.75 23.70
N HIS A 515 13.02 -7.74 24.39
CA HIS A 515 12.15 -6.58 24.45
C HIS A 515 12.76 -5.38 25.21
N GLU A 516 13.62 -5.60 26.22
CA GLU A 516 14.29 -4.54 26.97
C GLU A 516 15.42 -3.94 26.13
N LYS A 517 16.19 -4.79 25.45
CA LYS A 517 17.26 -4.39 24.53
C LYS A 517 16.70 -3.58 23.36
N MET A 518 15.58 -4.01 22.78
CA MET A 518 14.86 -3.22 21.77
C MET A 518 14.51 -1.82 22.30
N LEU A 519 13.87 -1.72 23.46
CA LEU A 519 13.45 -0.41 23.98
C LEU A 519 14.66 0.49 24.27
N LYS A 520 15.74 -0.10 24.76
CA LYS A 520 17.02 0.57 24.99
C LYS A 520 17.60 1.10 23.67
N ILE A 521 17.73 0.25 22.65
CA ILE A 521 18.24 0.63 21.32
C ILE A 521 17.40 1.78 20.75
N TYR A 522 16.07 1.68 20.76
CA TYR A 522 15.21 2.76 20.27
C TYR A 522 15.49 4.07 21.03
N LYS A 523 15.55 4.03 22.37
CA LYS A 523 15.83 5.22 23.18
C LYS A 523 17.20 5.82 22.88
N GLU A 524 18.20 5.01 22.61
CA GLU A 524 19.54 5.48 22.23
C GLU A 524 19.55 6.19 20.88
N ARG A 525 18.88 5.62 19.86
CA ARG A 525 18.77 6.23 18.53
C ARG A 525 17.98 7.56 18.54
N PHE A 526 17.05 7.72 19.49
CA PHE A 526 16.26 8.94 19.66
C PHE A 526 16.69 9.79 20.87
N ALA A 527 17.88 9.55 21.45
CA ALA A 527 18.31 10.20 22.68
C ALA A 527 18.67 11.69 22.50
N ASN A 528 19.21 12.06 21.35
CA ASN A 528 19.63 13.41 21.03
C ASN A 528 18.71 14.05 19.98
N ALA A 529 17.71 14.81 20.42
CA ALA A 529 16.84 15.52 19.47
C ALA A 529 17.60 16.57 18.65
N GLY A 530 18.73 17.08 19.14
CA GLY A 530 19.53 18.10 18.45
C GLY A 530 20.22 17.60 17.18
N ASP A 531 20.33 16.29 17.00
CA ASP A 531 20.84 15.66 15.78
C ASP A 531 19.80 15.75 14.63
N PHE A 532 18.52 15.76 14.98
CA PHE A 532 17.42 15.68 14.02
C PHE A 532 17.16 17.00 13.30
N ILE A 533 16.77 16.87 12.03
CA ILE A 533 16.11 17.91 11.26
C ILE A 533 14.66 17.50 10.97
N PHE A 534 13.73 18.44 11.18
CA PHE A 534 12.29 18.24 10.95
C PHE A 534 11.82 19.10 9.77
N PHE A 535 11.19 18.47 8.79
CA PHE A 535 10.58 19.11 7.62
C PHE A 535 9.07 19.09 7.75
N PHE A 536 8.43 20.25 7.68
CA PHE A 536 6.98 20.40 7.66
C PHE A 536 6.53 21.05 6.35
N VAL A 537 5.63 20.40 5.62
CA VAL A 537 5.07 20.90 4.36
C VAL A 537 3.56 20.80 4.37
N GLY A 538 2.86 21.91 4.16
CA GLY A 538 1.40 21.89 4.10
C GLY A 538 0.73 23.21 4.46
N SER A 539 -0.54 23.12 4.83
CA SER A 539 -1.37 24.26 5.22
C SER A 539 -1.23 24.51 6.72
N PHE A 540 -0.47 25.55 7.09
CA PHE A 540 -0.33 26.00 8.48
C PHE A 540 0.14 27.44 8.55
N ASP A 541 -0.28 28.17 9.58
CA ASP A 541 0.31 29.47 9.89
C ASP A 541 1.75 29.30 10.42
N ILE A 542 2.67 30.13 9.90
CA ILE A 542 4.10 30.04 10.23
C ILE A 542 4.35 30.37 11.71
N ASN A 543 3.65 31.35 12.27
CA ASN A 543 3.86 31.74 13.67
C ASN A 543 3.34 30.66 14.63
N THR A 544 2.17 30.09 14.33
CA THR A 544 1.62 28.94 15.04
C THR A 544 2.58 27.75 14.98
N ALA A 545 3.14 27.47 13.80
CA ALA A 545 4.14 26.41 13.64
C ALA A 545 5.38 26.64 14.51
N LYS A 546 5.93 27.86 14.51
CA LYS A 546 7.07 28.25 15.37
C LYS A 546 6.77 28.04 16.85
N SER A 547 5.59 28.49 17.32
CA SER A 547 5.18 28.31 18.72
C SER A 547 5.09 26.82 19.10
N LEU A 548 4.50 25.99 18.24
CA LEU A 548 4.41 24.55 18.49
C LEU A 548 5.78 23.86 18.42
N VAL A 549 6.63 24.24 17.48
CA VAL A 549 8.01 23.74 17.37
C VAL A 549 8.80 24.08 18.63
N ALA A 550 8.76 25.33 19.10
CA ALA A 550 9.42 25.73 20.33
C ALA A 550 8.89 24.96 21.55
N LYS A 551 7.56 24.79 21.65
CA LYS A 551 6.90 24.08 22.76
C LYS A 551 7.22 22.59 22.81
N TYR A 552 7.19 21.89 21.68
CA TYR A 552 7.24 20.42 21.64
C TYR A 552 8.58 19.85 21.22
N LEU A 553 9.29 20.48 20.27
CA LEU A 553 10.61 20.04 19.84
C LEU A 553 11.70 20.76 20.65
N GLY A 554 11.52 22.04 20.95
CA GLY A 554 12.45 22.82 21.76
C GLY A 554 12.51 22.39 23.23
N SER A 555 11.52 21.65 23.70
CA SER A 555 11.49 21.05 25.04
C SER A 555 12.14 19.67 25.12
N LEU A 556 12.58 19.10 23.99
CA LEU A 556 13.26 17.80 23.97
C LEU A 556 14.69 17.94 24.46
N SER A 557 15.21 16.89 25.10
CA SER A 557 16.63 16.78 25.40
C SER A 557 17.42 16.69 24.09
N GLY A 558 18.49 17.47 24.00
CA GLY A 558 19.37 17.44 22.84
C GLY A 558 20.51 18.44 22.96
N GLU A 559 21.57 18.14 22.22
CA GLU A 559 22.75 18.98 22.05
C GLU A 559 23.00 19.15 20.54
N ASP A 560 23.64 20.26 20.16
CA ASP A 560 24.04 20.53 18.77
C ASP A 560 25.25 19.66 18.37
N LYS A 561 25.01 18.35 18.34
CA LYS A 561 25.97 17.30 18.00
C LYS A 561 25.31 16.37 17.00
N GLN A 562 25.96 16.25 15.84
CA GLN A 562 25.49 15.38 14.78
C GLN A 562 26.17 14.01 14.86
N GLU A 563 25.38 12.95 14.73
CA GLU A 563 25.91 11.60 14.53
C GLU A 563 26.15 11.36 13.04
N GLU A 564 27.06 10.44 12.72
CA GLU A 564 27.30 10.00 11.35
C GLU A 564 27.11 8.49 11.24
N PHE A 565 26.67 8.04 10.07
CA PHE A 565 26.45 6.62 9.79
C PHE A 565 27.75 5.89 9.48
N LYS A 566 27.70 4.55 9.48
CA LYS A 566 28.81 3.68 9.07
C LYS A 566 28.48 2.98 7.75
N ASP A 567 29.39 3.01 6.77
CA ASP A 567 29.28 2.11 5.62
C ASP A 567 29.68 0.69 6.05
N LEU A 568 28.74 -0.25 5.97
CA LEU A 568 28.95 -1.66 6.32
C LEU A 568 29.62 -2.45 5.17
N GLY A 569 29.89 -1.83 4.03
CA GLY A 569 30.55 -2.48 2.88
C GLY A 569 29.65 -3.48 2.15
N ILE A 570 28.33 -3.43 2.37
CA ILE A 570 27.36 -4.32 1.74
C ILE A 570 27.12 -3.85 0.31
N HIS A 571 27.85 -4.46 -0.63
CA HIS A 571 27.84 -4.07 -2.04
C HIS A 571 27.65 -5.26 -2.96
N PRO A 572 27.02 -5.04 -4.15
CA PRO A 572 26.94 -6.07 -5.18
C PRO A 572 28.32 -6.61 -5.58
N PRO A 573 28.41 -7.91 -5.91
CA PRO A 573 29.64 -8.49 -6.46
C PRO A 573 30.03 -7.82 -7.78
N GLU A 574 31.34 -7.76 -8.03
CA GLU A 574 31.91 -7.30 -9.30
C GLU A 574 31.98 -8.46 -10.32
N GLY A 575 32.01 -8.13 -11.61
CA GLY A 575 32.07 -9.10 -12.71
C GLY A 575 30.71 -9.70 -13.10
N LYS A 576 30.78 -10.85 -13.78
CA LYS A 576 29.59 -11.58 -14.26
C LYS A 576 29.19 -12.65 -13.25
N VAL A 577 27.97 -12.56 -12.74
CA VAL A 577 27.37 -13.56 -11.84
C VAL A 577 26.11 -14.10 -12.49
N GLN A 578 26.03 -15.41 -12.68
CA GLN A 578 24.83 -16.07 -13.18
C GLN A 578 24.32 -17.07 -12.15
N LYS A 579 23.05 -16.95 -11.74
CA LYS A 579 22.40 -17.94 -10.87
C LYS A 579 20.99 -18.26 -11.35
N ALA A 580 20.70 -19.55 -11.42
CA ALA A 580 19.37 -20.07 -11.68
C ALA A 580 18.78 -20.63 -10.37
N PHE A 581 17.54 -20.25 -10.07
CA PHE A 581 16.76 -20.74 -8.94
C PHE A 581 15.58 -21.54 -9.49
N TYR A 582 15.30 -22.71 -8.92
CA TYR A 582 14.22 -23.59 -9.39
C TYR A 582 13.17 -23.71 -8.30
N ARG A 583 12.18 -22.82 -8.34
CA ARG A 583 11.13 -22.76 -7.30
C ARG A 583 9.81 -22.20 -7.79
N GLY A 584 9.67 -21.90 -9.08
CA GLY A 584 8.45 -21.36 -9.66
C GLY A 584 7.34 -22.43 -9.72
N SER A 585 6.14 -22.10 -9.27
CA SER A 585 4.98 -23.01 -9.26
C SER A 585 4.15 -23.00 -10.56
N ALA A 586 4.48 -22.11 -11.49
CA ALA A 586 3.82 -21.96 -12.80
C ALA A 586 4.86 -22.14 -13.92
N PRO A 587 4.45 -22.51 -15.16
CA PRO A 587 5.34 -22.61 -16.33
C PRO A 587 5.75 -21.22 -16.84
N ARG A 588 6.40 -20.46 -15.97
CA ARG A 588 6.81 -19.07 -16.15
C ARG A 588 8.12 -18.86 -15.39
N SER A 589 9.06 -18.22 -16.04
CA SER A 589 10.28 -17.72 -15.42
C SER A 589 10.19 -16.24 -15.09
N MET A 590 11.01 -15.80 -14.14
CA MET A 590 11.23 -14.38 -13.82
C MET A 590 12.72 -14.08 -13.96
N VAL A 591 13.06 -13.17 -14.86
CA VAL A 591 14.44 -12.73 -15.11
C VAL A 591 14.70 -11.42 -14.35
N ASN A 592 15.83 -11.33 -13.65
CA ASN A 592 16.41 -10.11 -13.11
C ASN A 592 17.84 -9.96 -13.65
N LEU A 593 18.09 -8.96 -14.48
CA LEU A 593 19.44 -8.53 -14.86
C LEU A 593 19.80 -7.28 -14.07
N ILE A 594 20.97 -7.27 -13.46
CA ILE A 594 21.43 -6.17 -12.61
C ILE A 594 22.84 -5.79 -13.07
N TYR A 595 23.02 -4.54 -13.47
CA TYR A 595 24.30 -4.00 -13.91
C TYR A 595 24.80 -3.01 -12.84
N PRO A 596 25.50 -3.48 -11.78
CA PRO A 596 26.00 -2.63 -10.72
C PRO A 596 27.33 -1.97 -11.11
N GLY A 597 27.63 -0.82 -10.50
CA GLY A 597 28.93 -0.18 -10.63
C GLY A 597 29.19 0.89 -9.58
N LYS A 598 30.44 1.36 -9.54
CA LYS A 598 30.88 2.51 -8.74
C LYS A 598 30.72 3.79 -9.57
N LEU A 599 30.36 4.88 -8.92
CA LEU A 599 30.37 6.19 -9.56
C LEU A 599 31.73 6.85 -9.32
N ASP A 600 32.25 7.56 -10.30
CA ASP A 600 33.40 8.46 -10.07
C ASP A 600 32.98 9.62 -9.15
N LYS A 601 31.78 10.15 -9.39
CA LYS A 601 31.18 11.22 -8.61
C LYS A 601 29.66 11.22 -8.78
N TYR A 602 28.93 11.31 -7.67
CA TYR A 602 27.49 11.57 -7.70
C TYR A 602 27.20 13.01 -8.16
N THR A 603 26.27 13.17 -9.10
CA THR A 603 25.65 14.46 -9.40
C THR A 603 24.15 14.28 -9.67
N PRO A 604 23.29 15.27 -9.33
CA PRO A 604 21.87 15.23 -9.69
C PRO A 604 21.64 15.03 -11.19
N LYS A 605 22.45 15.69 -12.03
CA LYS A 605 22.40 15.56 -13.49
C LYS A 605 22.66 14.13 -13.95
N LEU A 606 23.68 13.46 -13.42
CA LEU A 606 23.97 12.07 -13.76
C LEU A 606 22.85 11.13 -13.30
N ALA A 607 22.33 11.33 -12.08
CA ALA A 607 21.23 10.55 -11.54
C ALA A 607 19.96 10.67 -12.41
N HIS A 608 19.66 11.89 -12.88
CA HIS A 608 18.55 12.15 -13.82
C HIS A 608 18.77 11.45 -15.17
N ARG A 609 19.94 11.59 -15.78
CA ARG A 609 20.25 10.95 -17.07
C ARG A 609 20.22 9.42 -17.00
N MET A 610 20.72 8.81 -15.93
CA MET A 610 20.62 7.35 -15.73
C MET A 610 19.16 6.89 -15.63
N ARG A 611 18.30 7.66 -14.96
CA ARG A 611 16.86 7.36 -14.89
C ARG A 611 16.20 7.48 -16.27
N CYS A 612 16.50 8.53 -17.02
CA CYS A 612 15.96 8.72 -18.37
C CYS A 612 16.41 7.61 -19.33
N LEU A 613 17.66 7.17 -19.24
CA LEU A 613 18.16 6.03 -20.01
C LEU A 613 17.39 4.75 -19.66
N ALA A 614 17.10 4.50 -18.37
CA ALA A 614 16.28 3.37 -17.95
C ALA A 614 14.84 3.46 -18.48
N GLU A 615 14.23 4.65 -18.51
CA GLU A 615 12.90 4.85 -19.10
C GLU A 615 12.87 4.54 -20.60
N VAL A 616 13.88 5.01 -21.36
CA VAL A 616 14.02 4.69 -22.79
C VAL A 616 14.21 3.18 -23.00
N LEU A 617 15.11 2.55 -22.23
CA LEU A 617 15.31 1.10 -22.27
C LEU A 617 14.04 0.33 -21.93
N SER A 618 13.22 0.84 -21.01
CA SER A 618 11.94 0.22 -20.66
C SER A 618 10.92 0.31 -21.80
N ILE A 619 10.85 1.43 -22.52
CA ILE A 619 10.02 1.57 -23.72
C ILE A 619 10.43 0.52 -24.75
N LYS A 620 11.73 0.45 -25.06
CA LYS A 620 12.27 -0.47 -26.06
C LYS A 620 12.12 -1.93 -25.67
N LEU A 621 12.34 -2.28 -24.40
CA LEU A 621 12.12 -3.64 -23.90
C LEU A 621 10.66 -4.07 -24.12
N ILE A 622 9.69 -3.20 -23.82
CA ILE A 622 8.27 -3.51 -24.02
C ILE A 622 7.92 -3.65 -25.51
N GLU A 623 8.48 -2.79 -26.37
CA GLU A 623 8.32 -2.89 -27.83
C GLU A 623 8.87 -4.22 -28.35
N SER A 624 10.11 -4.60 -27.99
CA SER A 624 10.72 -5.88 -28.40
C SER A 624 9.95 -7.10 -27.87
N LEU A 625 9.52 -7.09 -26.60
CA LEU A 625 8.71 -8.16 -26.02
C LEU A 625 7.36 -8.35 -26.75
N ARG A 626 6.81 -7.25 -27.30
CA ARG A 626 5.56 -7.26 -28.07
C ARG A 626 5.76 -7.81 -29.47
N GLU A 627 6.81 -7.36 -30.16
CA GLU A 627 7.10 -7.70 -31.55
C GLU A 627 7.62 -9.13 -31.72
N GLU A 628 8.53 -9.58 -30.86
CA GLU A 628 9.23 -10.84 -31.09
C GLU A 628 8.38 -12.08 -30.77
N LYS A 629 7.48 -12.06 -29.77
CA LYS A 629 6.71 -13.27 -29.37
C LYS A 629 5.29 -13.06 -28.77
N GLY A 630 4.60 -11.96 -29.06
CA GLY A 630 3.13 -11.82 -28.89
C GLY A 630 2.48 -12.12 -27.53
N GLY A 631 3.26 -12.37 -26.46
CA GLY A 631 2.76 -13.00 -25.22
C GLY A 631 3.26 -12.42 -23.90
N VAL A 632 4.31 -11.59 -23.89
CA VAL A 632 4.83 -10.94 -22.66
C VAL A 632 4.49 -9.46 -22.68
N TYR A 633 3.54 -9.04 -21.84
CA TYR A 633 3.02 -7.66 -21.78
C TYR A 633 3.52 -6.87 -20.57
N SER A 634 4.53 -7.38 -19.88
CA SER A 634 5.04 -6.79 -18.64
C SER A 634 6.54 -6.97 -18.55
N GLY A 635 7.22 -5.92 -18.14
CA GLY A 635 8.67 -5.85 -17.97
C GLY A 635 9.04 -4.40 -17.70
N GLY A 636 10.19 -4.18 -17.06
CA GLY A 636 10.61 -2.83 -16.74
C GLY A 636 12.10 -2.73 -16.55
N VAL A 637 12.63 -1.54 -16.85
CA VAL A 637 14.01 -1.17 -16.59
C VAL A 637 14.01 0.01 -15.62
N GLY A 638 14.80 -0.07 -14.56
CA GLY A 638 14.95 1.00 -13.58
C GLY A 638 16.42 1.23 -13.26
N ALA A 639 16.81 2.49 -13.09
CA ALA A 639 18.13 2.85 -12.59
C ALA A 639 18.03 3.40 -11.17
N ARG A 640 18.97 3.01 -10.32
CA ARG A 640 19.18 3.62 -9.01
C ARG A 640 20.60 4.16 -8.93
N VAL A 641 20.71 5.39 -8.45
CA VAL A 641 21.97 6.11 -8.28
C VAL A 641 22.00 6.60 -6.84
N ASN A 642 22.93 6.09 -6.05
CA ASN A 642 23.07 6.38 -4.63
C ASN A 642 24.31 7.24 -4.40
N LYS A 643 24.21 8.24 -3.52
CA LYS A 643 25.36 8.98 -3.00
C LYS A 643 25.87 8.39 -1.68
N ARG A 644 24.94 7.89 -0.85
CA ARG A 644 25.21 7.31 0.48
C ARG A 644 24.69 5.85 0.53
N PRO A 645 25.29 4.96 1.35
CA PRO A 645 26.50 5.19 2.14
C PRO A 645 27.77 5.34 1.29
N SER A 646 27.72 4.87 0.03
CA SER A 646 28.78 5.05 -0.96
C SER A 646 28.20 5.37 -2.35
N GLU A 647 29.00 6.04 -3.18
CA GLU A 647 28.59 6.49 -4.50
C GLU A 647 28.57 5.35 -5.52
N ARG A 648 27.38 4.78 -5.74
CA ARG A 648 27.20 3.59 -6.58
C ARG A 648 25.92 3.70 -7.40
N TYR A 649 25.85 2.93 -8.47
CA TYR A 649 24.63 2.80 -9.26
C TYR A 649 24.32 1.33 -9.56
N TYR A 650 23.07 1.09 -9.93
CA TYR A 650 22.74 -0.11 -10.69
C TYR A 650 21.60 0.17 -11.66
N LEU A 651 21.64 -0.51 -12.80
CA LEU A 651 20.50 -0.68 -13.70
C LEU A 651 19.89 -2.04 -13.43
N ARG A 652 18.59 -2.12 -13.18
CA ARG A 652 17.84 -3.35 -12.98
C ARG A 652 16.82 -3.53 -14.09
N VAL A 653 16.85 -4.69 -14.72
CA VAL A 653 15.92 -5.14 -15.75
C VAL A 653 15.16 -6.31 -15.17
N ALA A 654 13.83 -6.24 -15.15
CA ALA A 654 12.99 -7.31 -14.63
C ALA A 654 11.84 -7.60 -15.58
N PHE A 655 11.71 -8.84 -16.01
CA PHE A 655 10.58 -9.27 -16.83
C PHE A 655 10.25 -10.76 -16.63
N PRO A 656 8.98 -11.13 -16.67
CA PRO A 656 8.57 -12.52 -16.79
C PRO A 656 8.62 -13.03 -18.23
N CYS A 657 8.86 -14.33 -18.40
CA CYS A 657 8.79 -14.98 -19.71
C CYS A 657 8.44 -16.46 -19.60
N ALA A 658 8.19 -17.13 -20.73
CA ALA A 658 8.21 -18.58 -20.76
C ALA A 658 9.66 -19.08 -20.51
N PRO A 659 9.87 -20.19 -19.79
CA PRO A 659 11.19 -20.69 -19.43
C PRO A 659 12.15 -20.85 -20.62
N GLU A 660 11.66 -21.40 -21.72
CA GLU A 660 12.41 -21.62 -22.97
C GLU A 660 12.84 -20.32 -23.67
N ASN A 661 12.17 -19.20 -23.38
CA ASN A 661 12.46 -17.91 -24.00
C ASN A 661 13.43 -17.05 -23.18
N ALA A 662 13.80 -17.45 -21.95
CA ALA A 662 14.59 -16.62 -21.05
C ALA A 662 15.93 -16.19 -21.68
N LYS A 663 16.74 -17.15 -22.17
CA LYS A 663 18.05 -16.86 -22.78
C LYS A 663 17.95 -15.96 -24.01
N MET A 664 16.95 -16.20 -24.85
CA MET A 664 16.71 -15.41 -26.06
C MET A 664 16.39 -13.96 -25.69
N LEU A 665 15.48 -13.73 -24.75
CA LEU A 665 15.07 -12.39 -24.34
C LEU A 665 16.18 -11.62 -23.61
N ILE A 666 17.04 -12.32 -22.87
CA ILE A 666 18.26 -11.73 -22.29
C ILE A 666 19.19 -11.25 -23.41
N ALA A 667 19.44 -12.08 -24.42
CA ALA A 667 20.25 -11.71 -25.57
C ALA A 667 19.63 -10.55 -26.39
N THR A 668 18.29 -10.50 -26.53
CA THR A 668 17.59 -9.36 -27.13
C THR A 668 17.85 -8.08 -26.34
N PHE A 669 17.75 -8.12 -25.01
CA PHE A 669 18.03 -6.96 -24.17
C PHE A 669 19.51 -6.53 -24.23
N ASP A 670 20.45 -7.47 -24.20
CA ASP A 670 21.88 -7.16 -24.34
C ASP A 670 22.18 -6.50 -25.70
N SER A 671 21.52 -6.96 -26.76
CA SER A 671 21.61 -6.36 -28.09
C SER A 671 21.04 -4.93 -28.12
N LEU A 672 19.92 -4.70 -27.43
CA LEU A 672 19.34 -3.37 -27.26
C LEU A 672 20.31 -2.43 -26.51
N LEU A 673 20.88 -2.89 -25.40
CA LEU A 673 21.82 -2.11 -24.61
C LEU A 673 23.09 -1.79 -25.40
N LYS A 674 23.60 -2.76 -26.17
CA LYS A 674 24.72 -2.57 -27.11
C LYS A 674 24.38 -1.53 -28.18
N ASN A 675 23.20 -1.62 -28.79
CA ASN A 675 22.75 -0.65 -29.79
C ASN A 675 22.69 0.77 -29.22
N ILE A 676 22.14 0.94 -28.01
CA ILE A 676 22.11 2.26 -27.36
C ILE A 676 23.53 2.80 -27.09
N ARG A 677 24.51 1.94 -26.78
CA ARG A 677 25.91 2.38 -26.63
C ARG A 677 26.53 2.80 -27.95
N GLU A 678 26.29 2.05 -29.02
CA GLU A 678 26.94 2.26 -30.33
C GLU A 678 26.29 3.40 -31.12
N ASN A 679 24.96 3.47 -31.13
CA ASN A 679 24.18 4.37 -32.00
C ASN A 679 23.35 5.40 -31.22
N GLY A 680 23.24 5.25 -29.89
CA GLY A 680 22.35 6.08 -29.07
C GLY A 680 20.88 5.65 -29.16
N PRO A 681 20.03 6.16 -28.26
CA PRO A 681 18.59 5.96 -28.37
C PRO A 681 17.98 6.79 -29.51
N GLU A 682 16.84 6.34 -30.04
CA GLU A 682 16.08 7.13 -31.01
C GLU A 682 15.54 8.41 -30.36
N GLN A 683 15.68 9.55 -31.05
CA GLN A 683 15.23 10.85 -30.53
C GLN A 683 13.74 10.86 -30.17
N LYS A 684 12.90 10.15 -30.92
CA LYS A 684 11.46 10.05 -30.65
C LYS A 684 11.15 9.48 -29.26
N ASP A 685 11.99 8.60 -28.74
CA ASP A 685 11.80 7.95 -27.44
C ASP A 685 12.34 8.83 -26.31
N VAL A 686 13.43 9.56 -26.56
CA VAL A 686 13.90 10.64 -25.68
C VAL A 686 12.82 11.72 -25.54
N ASP A 687 12.21 12.15 -26.64
CA ASP A 687 11.15 13.16 -26.64
C ASP A 687 9.91 12.72 -25.85
N LYS A 688 9.56 11.42 -25.92
CA LYS A 688 8.46 10.85 -25.09
C LYS A 688 8.79 10.97 -23.60
N VAL A 689 10.01 10.60 -23.21
CA VAL A 689 10.49 10.70 -21.82
C VAL A 689 10.48 12.15 -21.34
N VAL A 690 11.06 13.07 -22.12
CA VAL A 690 11.09 14.51 -21.82
C VAL A 690 9.68 15.05 -21.62
N LYS A 691 8.75 14.80 -22.55
CA LYS A 691 7.36 15.24 -22.44
C LYS A 691 6.65 14.68 -21.21
N GLY A 692 6.86 13.40 -20.91
CA GLY A 692 6.31 12.75 -19.72
C GLY A 692 6.81 13.40 -18.43
N GLN A 693 8.12 13.59 -18.30
CA GLN A 693 8.73 14.17 -17.10
C GLN A 693 8.39 15.65 -16.90
N ILE A 694 8.30 16.46 -17.98
CA ILE A 694 7.82 17.85 -17.87
C ILE A 694 6.40 17.85 -17.32
N ARG A 695 5.52 16.99 -17.85
CA ARG A 695 4.15 16.89 -17.37
C ARG A 695 4.08 16.46 -15.90
N ASP A 696 4.90 15.50 -15.51
CA ASP A 696 4.98 15.05 -14.11
C ASP A 696 5.52 16.15 -13.19
N LEU A 697 6.52 16.92 -13.63
CA LEU A 697 7.06 18.05 -12.88
C LEU A 697 5.98 19.13 -12.67
N GLU A 698 5.25 19.52 -13.71
CA GLU A 698 4.13 20.49 -13.61
C GLU A 698 3.11 20.07 -12.55
N VAL A 699 2.79 18.78 -12.49
CA VAL A 699 1.83 18.23 -11.53
C VAL A 699 2.45 18.13 -10.13
N ASN A 700 3.71 17.71 -10.03
CA ASN A 700 4.39 17.49 -8.76
C ASN A 700 4.76 18.79 -8.03
N LEU A 701 5.06 19.87 -8.76
CA LEU A 701 5.27 21.20 -8.16
C LEU A 701 4.06 21.70 -7.35
N LYS A 702 2.87 21.12 -7.59
CA LYS A 702 1.62 21.41 -6.86
C LYS A 702 1.26 20.31 -5.84
N ARG A 703 2.23 19.54 -5.32
CA ARG A 703 2.01 18.45 -4.35
C ARG A 703 2.90 18.56 -3.13
N ASN A 704 2.32 18.50 -1.94
CA ASN A 704 3.04 18.53 -0.67
C ASN A 704 4.07 17.39 -0.55
N GLN A 705 3.74 16.19 -1.02
CA GLN A 705 4.64 15.03 -0.97
C GLN A 705 5.92 15.27 -1.77
N PHE A 706 5.82 15.95 -2.91
CA PHE A 706 6.98 16.26 -3.75
C PHE A 706 7.90 17.25 -3.04
N TRP A 707 7.36 18.34 -2.50
CA TRP A 707 8.13 19.32 -1.76
C TRP A 707 8.77 18.74 -0.50
N LEU A 708 8.04 17.93 0.27
CA LEU A 708 8.60 17.24 1.42
C LEU A 708 9.78 16.36 1.00
N ALA A 709 9.62 15.57 -0.07
CA ALA A 709 10.67 14.72 -0.62
C ALA A 709 11.88 15.50 -1.11
N HIS A 710 11.66 16.60 -1.83
CA HIS A 710 12.73 17.49 -2.29
C HIS A 710 13.56 18.02 -1.13
N LEU A 711 12.91 18.48 -0.05
CA LEU A 711 13.57 19.05 1.12
C LEU A 711 14.40 18.00 1.87
N TYR A 712 13.78 16.90 2.30
CA TYR A 712 14.52 15.90 3.09
C TYR A 712 15.59 15.19 2.26
N THR A 713 15.37 14.99 0.95
CA THR A 713 16.36 14.33 0.08
C THR A 713 17.56 15.25 -0.20
N SER A 714 17.33 16.56 -0.33
CA SER A 714 18.43 17.53 -0.51
C SER A 714 19.34 17.54 0.72
N ASP A 715 18.77 17.58 1.92
CA ASP A 715 19.52 17.47 3.17
C ASP A 715 20.22 16.11 3.31
N TYR A 716 19.48 15.01 3.12
CA TYR A 716 20.01 13.64 3.22
C TYR A 716 21.20 13.42 2.27
N LEU A 717 21.13 13.94 1.05
CA LEU A 717 22.21 13.83 0.08
C LEU A 717 23.26 14.94 0.23
N GLY A 718 23.10 15.93 1.12
CA GLY A 718 23.98 17.10 1.21
C GLY A 718 24.09 17.83 -0.13
N LEU A 719 22.95 18.11 -0.76
CA LEU A 719 22.82 18.88 -1.99
C LEU A 719 22.38 20.30 -1.66
N GLU A 720 22.77 21.24 -2.52
CA GLU A 720 22.23 22.59 -2.47
C GLU A 720 20.71 22.55 -2.69
N LEU A 721 19.97 23.27 -1.85
CA LEU A 721 18.52 23.33 -1.94
C LEU A 721 18.12 24.31 -3.05
N GLU A 722 17.95 23.83 -4.28
CA GLU A 722 17.49 24.67 -5.39
C GLU A 722 15.95 24.72 -5.51
N ASP A 723 15.45 25.71 -6.26
CA ASP A 723 14.06 25.70 -6.74
C ASP A 723 13.85 24.51 -7.69
N PRO A 724 12.99 23.53 -7.34
CA PRO A 724 12.74 22.37 -8.19
C PRO A 724 12.15 22.72 -9.57
N ALA A 725 11.57 23.90 -9.76
CA ALA A 725 11.09 24.33 -11.08
C ALA A 725 12.23 24.49 -12.10
N LYS A 726 13.47 24.76 -11.64
CA LYS A 726 14.65 24.87 -12.52
C LYS A 726 14.97 23.56 -13.23
N ALA A 727 14.54 22.42 -12.69
CA ALA A 727 14.71 21.10 -13.30
C ALA A 727 14.08 21.02 -14.70
N LYS A 728 13.07 21.86 -15.02
CA LYS A 728 12.45 21.88 -16.35
C LYS A 728 13.47 22.09 -17.48
N SER A 729 14.34 23.09 -17.35
CA SER A 729 15.38 23.37 -18.34
C SER A 729 16.40 22.22 -18.49
N GLN A 730 16.70 21.53 -17.40
CA GLN A 730 17.57 20.36 -17.40
C GLN A 730 16.90 19.15 -18.09
N ILE A 731 15.59 18.99 -17.93
CA ILE A 731 14.81 17.94 -18.60
C ILE A 731 14.72 18.25 -20.11
N GLU A 732 14.44 19.50 -20.48
CA GLU A 732 14.31 19.95 -21.88
C GLU A 732 15.63 19.87 -22.66
N SER A 733 16.76 20.04 -21.98
CA SER A 733 18.09 19.95 -22.61
C SER A 733 18.61 18.52 -22.81
N LEU A 734 17.85 17.50 -22.38
CA LEU A 734 18.25 16.11 -22.53
C LEU A 734 18.36 15.72 -24.02
N THR A 735 19.50 15.14 -24.41
CA THR A 735 19.73 14.66 -25.78
C THR A 735 19.99 13.16 -25.83
N ALA A 736 19.72 12.55 -26.99
CA ALA A 736 20.10 11.16 -27.25
C ALA A 736 21.60 10.91 -27.05
N LYS A 737 22.45 11.87 -27.44
CA LYS A 737 23.90 11.79 -27.26
C LYS A 737 24.31 11.73 -25.79
N GLU A 738 23.71 12.54 -24.92
CA GLU A 738 24.02 12.49 -23.49
C GLU A 738 23.64 11.13 -22.86
N LEU A 739 22.53 10.52 -23.30
CA LEU A 739 22.14 9.19 -22.85
C LEU A 739 23.07 8.10 -23.40
N GLN A 740 23.52 8.24 -24.65
CA GLN A 740 24.53 7.37 -25.25
C GLN A 740 25.85 7.42 -24.45
N GLU A 741 26.33 8.61 -24.11
CA GLU A 741 27.55 8.80 -23.31
C GLU A 741 27.43 8.14 -21.93
N VAL A 742 26.27 8.29 -21.26
CA VAL A 742 25.99 7.57 -19.99
C VAL A 742 26.00 6.07 -20.21
N ALA A 743 25.41 5.57 -21.30
CA ALA A 743 25.39 4.15 -21.61
C ALA A 743 26.79 3.58 -21.87
N GLN A 744 27.61 4.29 -22.64
CA GLN A 744 28.99 3.91 -22.94
C GLN A 744 29.84 3.87 -21.68
N LYS A 745 29.69 4.87 -20.80
CA LYS A 745 30.50 5.00 -19.59
C LYS A 745 30.14 3.99 -18.50
N TYR A 746 28.85 3.77 -18.27
CA TYR A 746 28.39 3.04 -17.08
C TYR A 746 27.81 1.65 -17.38
N PHE A 747 27.58 1.29 -18.63
CA PHE A 747 27.01 -0.02 -19.00
C PHE A 747 27.91 -0.78 -19.98
N SER A 748 29.21 -0.90 -19.63
CA SER A 748 30.23 -1.61 -20.43
C SER A 748 29.91 -3.10 -20.66
N GLY A 749 29.06 -3.71 -19.82
CA GLY A 749 28.72 -5.13 -19.85
C GLY A 749 29.72 -6.02 -19.09
N GLU A 750 30.71 -5.41 -18.43
CA GLU A 750 31.69 -6.11 -17.59
C GLU A 750 31.06 -6.63 -16.30
N ASN A 751 30.21 -5.80 -15.68
CA ASN A 751 29.42 -6.17 -14.51
C ASN A 751 27.99 -6.50 -14.90
N CYS A 752 27.60 -7.76 -14.75
CA CYS A 752 26.23 -8.22 -14.98
C CYS A 752 25.89 -9.37 -14.03
N ILE A 753 24.87 -9.17 -13.21
CA ILE A 753 24.31 -10.17 -12.32
C ILE A 753 22.98 -10.63 -12.92
N GLU A 754 22.99 -11.82 -13.50
CA GLU A 754 21.85 -12.50 -14.10
C GLU A 754 21.26 -13.51 -13.11
N LEU A 755 20.06 -13.22 -12.62
CA LEU A 755 19.33 -14.07 -11.69
C LEU A 755 18.02 -14.47 -12.37
N ILE A 756 17.77 -15.79 -12.45
CA ILE A 756 16.55 -16.31 -13.07
C ILE A 756 15.85 -17.25 -12.11
N LEU A 757 14.58 -16.98 -11.82
CA LEU A 757 13.68 -17.95 -11.23
C LEU A 757 13.04 -18.77 -12.36
N TYR A 758 13.34 -20.05 -12.42
CA TYR A 758 12.68 -21.04 -13.25
C TYR A 758 11.56 -21.75 -12.47
N PRO A 759 10.63 -22.40 -13.18
CA PRO A 759 9.76 -23.40 -12.58
C PRO A 759 10.57 -24.42 -11.78
N GLU A 760 9.96 -24.98 -10.74
CA GLU A 760 10.52 -26.13 -10.03
C GLU A 760 10.84 -27.25 -11.03
N LYS A 761 12.01 -27.91 -10.87
CA LYS A 761 12.33 -29.07 -11.70
C LYS A 761 11.40 -30.20 -11.28
N GLU A 762 10.72 -30.85 -12.22
CA GLU A 762 10.12 -32.15 -11.92
C GLU A 762 11.28 -33.09 -11.54
N GLU A 763 11.19 -33.76 -10.39
CA GLU A 763 12.08 -34.87 -10.06
C GLU A 763 11.87 -35.99 -11.09
N ALA A 764 12.61 -35.92 -12.19
CA ALA A 764 12.86 -37.01 -13.10
C ALA A 764 14.21 -36.75 -13.79
N GLU A 765 15.04 -37.79 -13.84
CA GLU A 765 16.42 -37.84 -14.37
C GLU A 765 17.56 -37.43 -13.42
N GLU A 766 17.52 -37.93 -12.17
CA GLU A 766 18.77 -38.27 -11.44
C GLU A 766 19.00 -39.80 -11.32
N GLU A 767 18.16 -40.62 -11.98
CA GLU A 767 18.42 -42.03 -12.27
C GLU A 767 18.51 -42.27 -13.78
N ALA A 768 19.48 -41.64 -14.46
CA ALA A 768 20.11 -42.13 -15.69
C ALA A 768 21.15 -41.12 -16.19
N LYS A 769 22.34 -41.13 -15.60
CA LYS A 769 23.62 -41.07 -16.31
C LYS A 769 24.80 -41.38 -15.42
#